data_AF-A0A2E7L9H5-F1
#
_entry.id   AF-A0A2E7L9H5-F1
#
_cell.length_a   1.000
_cell.length_b   1.000
_cell.length_c   1.000
_cell.angle_alpha   90.00
_cell.angle_beta   90.00
_cell.angle_gamma   90.00
#
_symmetry.space_group_name_H-M   'P 1'
#
loop_
_entity.id
_entity.type
_entity.pdbx_description
1 polymer ?
#
loop_
_entity_poly.entity_id
_entity_poly.type
_entity_poly.pdbx_seq_one_letter_code
_entity_poly.pdbx_strand_id
1 'polypeptide(L)'
;MKRSFSRSVRAAALVPLIVFCGNGLTRGQPVRPFAELAVKYEREVRPVLKAFCLKCHSGDEPQGDLDLQHFQTLRDVRRGTGTWIQIVELLANGEMPPEDAPQPEPIQRKVLQGWAEQYLRAEALASAGDPGPVVLRRLNNAEYTYTLRDLTGVALNPARTFPSEGAAGEGFTNTGNALVMSPGLLRKYLDAGKEIAAHAVLLPAGFRFSPNTTRRDWTDESLSAIRGFYGEYSVVERLADHYGHGMSHLGKAGRLPLERYFAATLAEREALQSGDKTIADVAAQTNLNARYLGNLWSVLNAADGSLLLDQLRAQWRQASPDAAADLTQYVRTWQKGVWTFNPVGLLGRKGSRSRWMEAVSPLLTQHELRFPVPARQEADKTKEFVVSLVAGDAGDGNQHDFVVWTQPRLVADGKPDVPLRGWLTAGGQPLDADSVCVQAPSVITVHVPAELAGRLLVTTARLAPKGLAGSVQTEVVAGIPAAPSGLRPSEVLVKLEHVNIGADKRTVSYRRPILVGEKSESRKRFAAAMEDFRRLFPAALCYTQIVPVDELLTLTLLYREDDHLARLMLDADQVDRLDRLWDELRYVSHEPLRLVDVLDSLLETTIDHPQAGIFDNAVKSFNARADAFRKKLVASERLHVDALVDFTSQVWRRPLTKIEETDLRNLYGKLRELSLSHEEAFRLSLARIFVASPFLYRLEVPPEGADPAPVTDRELASRLSYFLWSSMPDDELRSVVASGALHEPGILIHQAQRMLKDGRVRRLATEFACQWLHIHDFDPLEQKSEKHFPKFVELRGAMYEESIRFLTDLFQTDGSLLSLLNADHTFVNGPLAEFYGIPGVEGATWQRAEGVQQQGRGGILAWATTLAKQSGATRTSPILRGNWISEVLLGEKLPKPPKNVPQLADVAPAGLTERQLIARHSQDAACAKCHARIDPFGFALEHFNGIGRWREKDVNGLAIDSQTTLPDGTQIDGLPGLRDYVLHQRRDEFLRQFCRKLLGYALGREIQLSDRPLVDTMLARLAASDYRFTAAVETIVLSQQFRMIRGKSLND
;
A
#
# COMPACT_ATOMS: atom_id res chain seq x y z
N MET A 1 -9.05 71.76 -19.48
CA MET A 1 -7.96 72.33 -18.64
C MET A 1 -6.69 71.55 -18.97
N LYS A 2 -5.94 71.98 -19.99
CA LYS A 2 -4.77 72.91 -19.97
C LYS A 2 -3.52 72.19 -19.42
N ARG A 3 -2.44 71.88 -20.16
CA ARG A 3 -1.86 72.33 -21.45
C ARG A 3 -0.92 71.20 -21.99
N SER A 4 -0.91 70.81 -23.28
CA SER A 4 -0.19 71.43 -24.43
C SER A 4 1.34 71.28 -24.31
N PHE A 5 2.21 70.91 -25.27
CA PHE A 5 2.29 70.89 -26.75
C PHE A 5 3.68 70.22 -27.06
N SER A 6 3.94 69.42 -28.10
CA SER A 6 4.43 69.85 -29.43
C SER A 6 5.60 68.95 -29.86
N ARG A 7 5.60 68.57 -31.15
CA ARG A 7 6.73 68.00 -31.90
C ARG A 7 7.86 69.03 -32.10
N SER A 8 9.11 68.58 -32.21
CA SER A 8 10.07 69.13 -33.18
C SER A 8 11.27 68.20 -33.40
N VAL A 9 11.47 67.89 -34.67
CA VAL A 9 12.60 67.19 -35.29
C VAL A 9 13.83 68.11 -35.31
N ARG A 10 15.03 67.56 -35.04
CA ARG A 10 16.27 67.93 -35.74
C ARG A 10 17.35 66.86 -35.57
N ALA A 11 18.00 66.59 -36.70
CA ALA A 11 18.99 65.56 -36.95
C ALA A 11 20.33 65.83 -36.27
N ALA A 12 21.02 64.76 -35.87
CA ALA A 12 22.48 64.72 -35.80
C ALA A 12 22.92 63.31 -36.23
N ALA A 13 23.59 63.25 -37.37
CA ALA A 13 24.24 62.07 -37.89
C ALA A 13 25.43 61.70 -36.99
N LEU A 14 25.52 60.43 -36.60
CA LEU A 14 26.77 59.80 -36.15
C LEU A 14 26.61 58.29 -36.32
N VAL A 15 27.28 57.77 -37.35
CA VAL A 15 27.66 56.35 -37.46
C VAL A 15 28.71 56.11 -36.37
N PRO A 16 28.61 54.99 -35.62
CA PRO A 16 29.63 53.98 -35.82
C PRO A 16 29.05 52.58 -35.98
N LEU A 17 29.60 51.96 -37.01
CA LEU A 17 29.71 50.54 -37.26
C LEU A 17 30.27 49.84 -36.02
N ILE A 18 29.47 49.05 -35.30
CA ILE A 18 29.94 47.99 -34.40
C ILE A 18 29.11 46.75 -34.73
N VAL A 19 29.70 45.89 -35.56
CA VAL A 19 29.21 44.53 -35.80
C VAL A 19 29.60 43.70 -34.58
N PHE A 20 28.65 43.50 -33.66
CA PHE A 20 28.77 42.48 -32.62
C PHE A 20 28.44 41.12 -33.26
N CYS A 21 29.47 40.37 -33.65
CA CYS A 21 29.35 38.95 -33.95
C CYS A 21 29.18 38.16 -32.64
N GLY A 22 27.97 38.17 -32.10
CA GLY A 22 27.52 37.18 -31.12
C GLY A 22 26.95 35.98 -31.86
N ASN A 23 27.57 34.80 -31.71
CA ASN A 23 27.02 33.52 -32.14
C ASN A 23 25.82 33.15 -31.26
N GLY A 24 24.66 33.71 -31.60
CA GLY A 24 23.36 33.21 -31.18
C GLY A 24 22.51 33.03 -32.41
N LEU A 25 22.06 31.80 -32.67
CA LEU A 25 20.95 31.55 -33.60
C LEU A 25 19.79 32.48 -33.20
N THR A 26 19.56 33.52 -33.99
CA THR A 26 18.51 34.49 -33.71
C THR A 26 17.15 33.81 -33.87
N ARG A 27 16.44 33.67 -32.75
CA ARG A 27 14.98 33.52 -32.70
C ARG A 27 14.38 34.57 -33.65
N GLY A 28 13.69 34.14 -34.69
CA GLY A 28 12.88 35.03 -35.54
C GLY A 28 13.29 35.21 -37.00
N GLN A 29 14.32 34.52 -37.54
CA GLN A 29 14.47 34.51 -39.00
C GLN A 29 13.33 33.70 -39.65
N PRO A 30 12.60 34.28 -40.63
CA PRO A 30 11.54 33.57 -41.35
C PRO A 30 12.15 32.39 -42.13
N VAL A 31 11.43 31.27 -42.13
CA VAL A 31 11.87 30.09 -42.89
C VAL A 31 11.79 30.40 -44.38
N ARG A 32 12.88 30.13 -45.09
CA ARG A 32 12.96 30.40 -46.52
C ARG A 32 12.12 29.39 -47.31
N PRO A 33 11.37 29.83 -48.33
CA PRO A 33 10.67 28.91 -49.23
C PRO A 33 11.65 27.95 -49.92
N PHE A 34 11.20 26.72 -50.20
CA PHE A 34 12.03 25.73 -50.91
C PHE A 34 12.56 26.23 -52.26
N ALA A 35 11.81 27.10 -52.96
CA ALA A 35 12.26 27.71 -54.20
C ALA A 35 13.52 28.58 -54.01
N GLU A 36 13.59 29.37 -52.93
CA GLU A 36 14.78 30.17 -52.61
C GLU A 36 15.94 29.28 -52.18
N LEU A 37 15.65 28.25 -51.37
CA LEU A 37 16.66 27.26 -50.94
C LEU A 37 17.26 26.50 -52.13
N ALA A 38 16.46 26.18 -53.15
CA ALA A 38 16.94 25.54 -54.38
C ALA A 38 17.92 26.43 -55.14
N VAL A 39 17.58 27.71 -55.33
CA VAL A 39 18.46 28.68 -56.01
C VAL A 39 19.77 28.84 -55.24
N LYS A 40 19.72 28.96 -53.90
CA LYS A 40 20.95 29.04 -53.08
C LYS A 40 21.76 27.75 -53.08
N TYR A 41 21.09 26.60 -53.11
CA TYR A 41 21.79 25.32 -53.20
C TYR A 41 22.67 25.26 -54.44
N GLU A 42 22.11 25.63 -55.60
CA GLU A 42 22.83 25.60 -56.87
C GLU A 42 23.96 26.65 -56.94
N ARG A 43 23.73 27.87 -56.43
CA ARG A 43 24.68 28.98 -56.57
C ARG A 43 25.77 29.02 -55.50
N GLU A 44 25.47 28.59 -54.27
CA GLU A 44 26.35 28.81 -53.11
C GLU A 44 26.83 27.49 -52.49
N VAL A 45 25.98 26.46 -52.41
CA VAL A 45 26.29 25.21 -51.68
C VAL A 45 26.97 24.18 -52.57
N ARG A 46 26.40 23.89 -53.75
CA ARG A 46 26.92 22.89 -54.69
C ARG A 46 28.37 23.20 -55.15
N PRO A 47 28.79 24.46 -55.37
CA PRO A 47 30.19 24.78 -55.61
C PRO A 47 31.12 24.43 -54.44
N VAL A 48 30.68 24.66 -53.19
CA VAL A 48 31.45 24.31 -51.99
C VAL A 48 31.56 22.78 -51.85
N LEU A 49 30.47 22.04 -52.06
CA LEU A 49 30.51 20.57 -52.07
C LEU A 49 31.48 20.04 -53.13
N LYS A 50 31.45 20.60 -54.35
CA LYS A 50 32.37 20.22 -55.44
C LYS A 50 33.82 20.50 -55.09
N ALA A 51 34.11 21.63 -54.44
CA ALA A 51 35.47 22.05 -54.11
C ALA A 51 36.07 21.23 -52.95
N PHE A 52 35.27 20.90 -51.93
CA PHE A 52 35.80 20.39 -50.66
C PHE A 52 35.31 18.99 -50.27
N CYS A 53 34.18 18.51 -50.81
CA CYS A 53 33.54 17.27 -50.34
C CYS A 53 33.55 16.15 -51.39
N LEU A 54 33.25 16.45 -52.65
CA LEU A 54 33.07 15.43 -53.69
C LEU A 54 34.35 14.67 -54.04
N LYS A 55 35.55 15.20 -53.72
CA LYS A 55 36.80 14.46 -53.94
C LYS A 55 36.84 13.15 -53.14
N CYS A 56 36.23 13.11 -51.95
CA CYS A 56 36.19 11.92 -51.09
C CYS A 56 34.81 11.24 -51.07
N HIS A 57 33.73 11.97 -51.34
CA HIS A 57 32.34 11.51 -51.25
C HIS A 57 31.66 11.40 -52.62
N SER A 58 32.35 10.78 -53.59
CA SER A 58 31.80 10.44 -54.92
C SER A 58 32.45 9.17 -55.46
N GLY A 59 31.87 8.57 -56.51
CA GLY A 59 32.38 7.36 -57.14
C GLY A 59 31.94 6.06 -56.45
N ASP A 60 32.58 4.94 -56.82
CA ASP A 60 32.13 3.58 -56.46
C ASP A 60 32.44 3.19 -54.99
N GLU A 61 33.42 3.83 -54.35
CA GLU A 61 33.80 3.61 -52.94
C GLU A 61 33.97 4.95 -52.18
N PRO A 62 32.88 5.67 -51.88
CA PRO A 62 32.95 6.93 -51.18
C PRO A 62 33.39 6.75 -49.71
N GLN A 63 34.19 7.69 -49.20
CA GLN A 63 34.65 7.62 -47.81
C GLN A 63 33.48 7.65 -46.81
N GLY A 64 33.51 6.76 -45.83
CA GLY A 64 32.52 6.68 -44.77
C GLY A 64 31.12 6.29 -45.25
N ASP A 65 31.00 5.58 -46.37
CA ASP A 65 29.75 5.18 -47.02
C ASP A 65 28.81 6.37 -47.34
N LEU A 66 29.39 7.57 -47.44
CA LEU A 66 28.66 8.81 -47.69
C LEU A 66 28.89 9.27 -49.12
N ASP A 67 27.92 9.07 -50.01
CA ASP A 67 27.95 9.59 -51.37
C ASP A 67 27.16 10.89 -51.50
N LEU A 68 27.85 11.98 -51.83
CA LEU A 68 27.25 13.30 -52.03
C LEU A 68 27.02 13.63 -53.52
N GLN A 69 27.50 12.80 -54.45
CA GLN A 69 27.38 13.02 -55.89
C GLN A 69 25.92 13.01 -56.35
N HIS A 70 25.06 12.23 -55.71
CA HIS A 70 23.65 12.11 -56.08
C HIS A 70 22.81 13.36 -55.72
N PHE A 71 23.31 14.26 -54.87
CA PHE A 71 22.60 15.48 -54.48
C PHE A 71 22.76 16.61 -55.53
N GLN A 72 22.28 16.38 -56.76
CA GLN A 72 22.41 17.37 -57.84
C GLN A 72 21.41 18.52 -57.73
N THR A 73 20.24 18.25 -57.18
CA THR A 73 19.14 19.22 -57.01
C THR A 73 18.61 19.21 -55.57
N LEU A 74 17.84 20.24 -55.19
CA LEU A 74 17.14 20.24 -53.90
C LEU A 74 16.18 19.05 -53.77
N ARG A 75 15.61 18.54 -54.87
CA ARG A 75 14.73 17.35 -54.83
C ARG A 75 15.49 16.11 -54.35
N ASP A 76 16.75 15.97 -54.75
CA ASP A 76 17.61 14.86 -54.32
C ASP A 76 17.96 15.02 -52.84
N VAL A 77 18.27 16.24 -52.40
CA VAL A 77 18.50 16.57 -50.98
C VAL A 77 17.28 16.17 -50.14
N ARG A 78 16.06 16.50 -50.60
CA ARG A 78 14.80 16.11 -49.94
C ARG A 78 14.63 14.60 -49.78
N ARG A 79 15.02 13.81 -50.79
CA ARG A 79 15.01 12.34 -50.71
C ARG A 79 16.05 11.79 -49.74
N GLY A 80 17.21 12.45 -49.59
CA GLY A 80 18.28 12.06 -48.67
C GLY A 80 18.36 12.92 -47.41
N THR A 81 17.22 13.37 -46.87
CA THR A 81 17.19 14.26 -45.70
C THR A 81 17.94 13.70 -44.49
N GLY A 82 17.86 12.38 -44.26
CA GLY A 82 18.58 11.72 -43.17
C GLY A 82 20.10 11.92 -43.25
N THR A 83 20.67 11.86 -44.45
CA THR A 83 22.09 12.13 -44.70
C THR A 83 22.45 13.57 -44.35
N TRP A 84 21.58 14.54 -44.69
CA TRP A 84 21.82 15.96 -44.41
C TRP A 84 21.73 16.30 -42.92
N ILE A 85 20.96 15.55 -42.12
CA ILE A 85 20.98 15.65 -40.66
C ILE A 85 22.39 15.31 -40.13
N GLN A 86 22.97 14.20 -40.60
CA GLN A 86 24.33 13.78 -40.21
C GLN A 86 25.41 14.77 -40.68
N ILE A 87 25.30 15.27 -41.91
CA ILE A 87 26.26 16.25 -42.47
C ILE A 87 26.32 17.52 -41.61
N VAL A 88 25.17 18.07 -41.20
CA VAL A 88 25.16 19.29 -40.37
C VAL A 88 25.88 19.08 -39.04
N GLU A 89 25.72 17.90 -38.44
CA GLU A 89 26.39 17.55 -37.18
C GLU A 89 27.91 17.45 -37.36
N LEU A 90 28.37 16.71 -38.39
CA LEU A 90 29.79 16.55 -38.67
C LEU A 90 30.48 17.88 -39.04
N LEU A 91 29.76 18.75 -39.77
CA LEU A 91 30.24 20.11 -40.08
C LEU A 91 30.31 20.99 -38.83
N ALA A 92 29.32 20.91 -37.94
CA ALA A 92 29.30 21.69 -36.70
C ALA A 92 30.43 21.28 -35.74
N ASN A 93 30.80 19.99 -35.74
CA ASN A 93 31.93 19.47 -34.97
C ASN A 93 33.29 19.68 -35.65
N GLY A 94 33.32 20.13 -36.90
CA GLY A 94 34.55 20.28 -37.67
C GLY A 94 35.23 18.95 -38.00
N GLU A 95 34.49 17.83 -37.99
CA GLU A 95 34.97 16.50 -38.37
C GLU A 95 35.02 16.34 -39.90
N MET A 96 34.34 17.21 -40.64
CA MET A 96 34.34 17.24 -42.10
C MET A 96 34.60 18.66 -42.64
N PRO A 97 35.50 18.82 -43.64
CA PRO A 97 36.46 17.83 -44.15
C PRO A 97 37.53 17.45 -43.10
N PRO A 98 38.20 16.28 -43.20
CA PRO A 98 39.26 15.88 -42.26
C PRO A 98 40.49 16.79 -42.37
N GLU A 99 41.34 16.82 -41.32
CA GLU A 99 42.46 17.77 -41.20
C GLU A 99 43.47 17.72 -42.37
N ASP A 100 43.65 16.55 -42.97
CA ASP A 100 44.55 16.29 -44.10
C ASP A 100 43.94 16.66 -45.47
N ALA A 101 42.66 17.04 -45.51
CA ALA A 101 41.96 17.49 -46.72
C ALA A 101 41.89 19.02 -46.84
N PRO A 102 41.69 19.57 -48.06
CA PRO A 102 41.46 20.99 -48.26
C PRO A 102 40.29 21.50 -47.41
N GLN A 103 40.55 22.54 -46.61
CA GLN A 103 39.57 23.11 -45.70
C GLN A 103 38.85 24.30 -46.34
N PRO A 104 37.51 24.42 -46.17
CA PRO A 104 36.79 25.63 -46.55
C PRO A 104 37.15 26.80 -45.64
N GLU A 105 37.15 28.01 -46.20
CA GLU A 105 37.25 29.25 -45.41
C GLU A 105 36.08 29.33 -44.40
N PRO A 106 36.25 30.00 -43.24
CA PRO A 106 35.20 30.10 -42.22
C PRO A 106 33.86 30.59 -42.77
N ILE A 107 33.89 31.49 -43.76
CA ILE A 107 32.69 32.00 -44.45
C ILE A 107 32.02 30.89 -45.28
N GLN A 108 32.79 30.10 -46.03
CA GLN A 108 32.26 29.01 -46.87
C GLN A 108 31.64 27.90 -46.01
N ARG A 109 32.29 27.54 -44.89
CA ARG A 109 31.73 26.59 -43.92
C ARG A 109 30.41 27.10 -43.35
N LYS A 110 30.35 28.38 -42.96
CA LYS A 110 29.14 29.03 -42.45
C LYS A 110 28.01 29.09 -43.48
N VAL A 111 28.32 29.27 -44.76
CA VAL A 111 27.34 29.22 -45.86
C VAL A 111 26.73 27.82 -45.98
N LEU A 112 27.57 26.78 -46.02
CA LEU A 112 27.12 25.38 -46.12
C LEU A 112 26.24 24.98 -44.92
N GLN A 113 26.74 25.23 -43.70
CA GLN A 113 26.02 24.93 -42.47
C GLN A 113 24.70 25.72 -42.38
N GLY A 114 24.75 27.03 -42.61
CA GLY A 114 23.57 27.89 -42.52
C GLY A 114 22.49 27.55 -43.56
N TRP A 115 22.88 27.12 -44.77
CA TRP A 115 21.92 26.62 -45.75
C TRP A 115 21.30 25.30 -45.30
N ALA A 116 22.11 24.35 -44.85
CA ALA A 116 21.64 23.02 -44.44
C ALA A 116 20.71 23.11 -43.22
N GLU A 117 21.00 23.97 -42.25
CA GLU A 117 20.11 24.25 -41.11
C GLU A 117 18.78 24.86 -41.54
N GLN A 118 18.78 25.82 -42.48
CA GLN A 118 17.56 26.43 -43.02
C GLN A 118 16.73 25.42 -43.82
N TYR A 119 17.41 24.57 -44.59
CA TYR A 119 16.79 23.46 -45.31
C TYR A 119 16.10 22.48 -44.36
N LEU A 120 16.82 21.96 -43.35
CA LEU A 120 16.26 21.04 -42.37
C LEU A 120 15.10 21.67 -41.59
N ARG A 121 15.14 22.97 -41.33
CA ARG A 121 14.02 23.71 -40.72
C ARG A 121 12.80 23.80 -41.64
N ALA A 122 13.01 24.04 -42.93
CA ALA A 122 11.94 24.03 -43.92
C ALA A 122 11.30 22.64 -44.07
N GLU A 123 12.12 21.58 -44.10
CA GLU A 123 11.64 20.20 -44.19
C GLU A 123 10.90 19.77 -42.92
N ALA A 124 11.39 20.15 -41.74
CA ALA A 124 10.71 19.94 -40.47
C ALA A 124 9.31 20.57 -40.42
N LEU A 125 9.16 21.79 -40.95
CA LEU A 125 7.85 22.46 -41.02
C LEU A 125 6.93 21.83 -42.08
N ALA A 126 7.49 21.42 -43.22
CA ALA A 126 6.73 20.78 -44.29
C ALA A 126 6.16 19.41 -43.88
N SER A 127 6.84 18.73 -42.97
CA SER A 127 6.45 17.43 -42.41
C SER A 127 5.82 17.53 -41.01
N ALA A 128 5.55 18.75 -40.53
CA ALA A 128 5.06 18.97 -39.17
C ALA A 128 3.73 18.25 -38.92
N GLY A 129 3.63 17.56 -37.78
CA GLY A 129 2.43 16.82 -37.40
C GLY A 129 2.41 15.36 -37.87
N ASP A 130 3.39 14.91 -38.66
CA ASP A 130 3.57 13.50 -38.97
C ASP A 130 3.69 12.69 -37.66
N PRO A 131 2.80 11.72 -37.38
CA PRO A 131 2.88 10.91 -36.17
C PRO A 131 4.10 10.01 -36.11
N GLY A 132 4.76 9.80 -37.25
CA GLY A 132 5.87 8.89 -37.41
C GLY A 132 5.42 7.46 -37.71
N PRO A 133 6.38 6.52 -37.85
CA PRO A 133 6.10 5.15 -38.24
C PRO A 133 5.37 4.38 -37.15
N VAL A 134 4.57 3.41 -37.58
CA VAL A 134 3.91 2.46 -36.67
C VAL A 134 4.94 1.42 -36.25
N VAL A 135 5.28 1.41 -34.96
CA VAL A 135 6.23 0.44 -34.40
C VAL A 135 5.50 -0.48 -33.44
N LEU A 136 5.62 -1.79 -33.65
CA LEU A 136 5.08 -2.77 -32.72
C LEU A 136 5.82 -2.67 -31.39
N ARG A 137 5.12 -2.27 -30.32
CA ARG A 137 5.71 -2.05 -28.99
C ARG A 137 5.20 -3.08 -28.00
N ARG A 138 6.11 -3.94 -27.50
CA ARG A 138 5.84 -4.76 -26.30
C ARG A 138 5.99 -3.92 -25.03
N LEU A 139 5.45 -4.43 -23.93
CA LEU A 139 5.75 -3.92 -22.61
C LEU A 139 7.24 -4.19 -22.30
N ASN A 140 7.94 -3.15 -21.89
CA ASN A 140 9.29 -3.28 -21.36
C ASN A 140 9.25 -3.97 -19.96
N ASN A 141 10.40 -4.31 -19.38
CA ASN A 141 10.47 -5.05 -18.11
C ASN A 141 9.75 -4.34 -16.95
N ALA A 142 9.89 -3.02 -16.88
CA ALA A 142 9.26 -2.19 -15.86
C ALA A 142 7.75 -2.09 -16.08
N GLU A 143 7.32 -1.79 -17.31
CA GLU A 143 5.93 -1.70 -17.73
C GLU A 143 5.17 -3.02 -17.45
N TYR A 144 5.80 -4.17 -17.75
CA TYR A 144 5.25 -5.48 -17.45
C TYR A 144 5.03 -5.67 -15.93
N THR A 145 6.04 -5.32 -15.14
CA THR A 145 6.01 -5.46 -13.68
C THR A 145 4.97 -4.54 -13.03
N TYR A 146 4.91 -3.28 -13.45
CA TYR A 146 3.92 -2.32 -12.93
C TYR A 146 2.50 -2.67 -13.36
N THR A 147 2.31 -3.10 -14.61
CA THR A 147 1.00 -3.54 -15.09
C THR A 147 0.48 -4.71 -14.27
N LEU A 148 1.33 -5.69 -13.95
CA LEU A 148 0.93 -6.81 -13.10
C LEU A 148 0.65 -6.40 -11.66
N ARG A 149 1.45 -5.49 -11.09
CA ARG A 149 1.18 -4.95 -9.75
C ARG A 149 -0.18 -4.26 -9.69
N ASP A 150 -0.51 -3.45 -10.69
CA ASP A 150 -1.78 -2.73 -10.73
C ASP A 150 -2.98 -3.66 -11.02
N LEU A 151 -2.79 -4.72 -11.82
CA LEU A 151 -3.82 -5.73 -12.09
C LEU A 151 -4.11 -6.63 -10.89
N THR A 152 -3.07 -7.01 -10.15
CA THR A 152 -3.17 -8.04 -9.09
C THR A 152 -3.26 -7.46 -7.69
N GLY A 153 -2.84 -6.21 -7.49
CA GLY A 153 -2.66 -5.61 -6.16
C GLY A 153 -1.48 -6.18 -5.38
N VAL A 154 -0.71 -7.11 -5.96
CA VAL A 154 0.42 -7.78 -5.32
C VAL A 154 1.73 -7.24 -5.89
N ALA A 155 2.71 -6.97 -5.02
CA ALA A 155 4.01 -6.43 -5.40
C ALA A 155 4.95 -7.50 -6.00
N LEU A 156 4.50 -8.19 -7.06
CA LEU A 156 5.29 -9.18 -7.79
C LEU A 156 6.39 -8.50 -8.61
N ASN A 157 7.53 -9.18 -8.78
CA ASN A 157 8.62 -8.77 -9.70
C ASN A 157 9.08 -9.95 -10.59
N PRO A 158 8.21 -10.43 -11.50
CA PRO A 158 8.54 -11.55 -12.38
C PRO A 158 9.63 -11.21 -13.41
N ALA A 159 9.76 -9.95 -13.80
CA ALA A 159 10.75 -9.51 -14.79
C ALA A 159 12.19 -9.51 -14.27
N ARG A 160 12.43 -9.74 -12.96
CA ARG A 160 13.78 -9.83 -12.35
C ARG A 160 14.71 -10.82 -13.03
N THR A 161 14.17 -11.84 -13.71
CA THR A 161 14.95 -12.87 -14.40
C THR A 161 15.01 -12.66 -15.92
N PHE A 162 14.44 -11.57 -16.43
CA PHE A 162 14.42 -11.25 -17.85
C PHE A 162 15.79 -10.64 -18.23
N PRO A 163 16.22 -10.78 -19.49
CA PRO A 163 17.39 -10.05 -19.98
C PRO A 163 17.22 -8.54 -19.79
N SER A 164 18.33 -7.86 -19.51
CA SER A 164 18.36 -6.39 -19.51
C SER A 164 17.98 -5.85 -20.89
N GLU A 165 17.20 -4.77 -20.90
CA GLU A 165 16.76 -4.14 -22.14
C GLU A 165 17.73 -3.02 -22.52
N GLY A 166 18.07 -2.97 -23.80
CA GLY A 166 18.84 -1.85 -24.34
C GLY A 166 18.00 -0.59 -24.39
N ALA A 167 18.55 0.53 -23.93
CA ALA A 167 18.00 1.84 -24.21
C ALA A 167 18.23 2.18 -25.70
N ALA A 168 17.22 2.74 -26.36
CA ALA A 168 17.31 3.14 -27.76
C ALA A 168 16.56 4.45 -28.03
N GLY A 169 16.66 4.95 -29.27
CA GLY A 169 16.09 6.23 -29.68
C GLY A 169 16.64 7.36 -28.81
N GLU A 170 15.76 8.00 -28.04
CA GLU A 170 16.15 9.07 -27.12
C GLU A 170 16.80 8.58 -25.80
N GLY A 171 17.14 7.29 -25.69
CA GLY A 171 17.84 6.72 -24.53
C GLY A 171 16.92 6.06 -23.52
N PHE A 172 15.81 5.50 -23.97
CA PHE A 172 14.82 4.84 -23.10
C PHE A 172 14.62 3.38 -23.45
N THR A 173 14.33 2.58 -22.43
CA THR A 173 13.98 1.15 -22.58
C THR A 173 12.58 0.94 -23.12
N ASN A 174 11.76 1.99 -23.20
CA ASN A 174 10.38 1.91 -23.70
C ASN A 174 10.26 2.16 -25.22
N THR A 175 11.39 2.29 -25.92
CA THR A 175 11.45 2.57 -27.35
C THR A 175 11.15 1.31 -28.17
N GLY A 176 10.08 1.34 -28.98
CA GLY A 176 9.51 0.15 -29.63
C GLY A 176 10.47 -0.63 -30.52
N ASN A 177 11.35 0.04 -31.26
CA ASN A 177 12.26 -0.59 -32.23
C ASN A 177 13.36 -1.43 -31.58
N ALA A 178 13.67 -1.20 -30.30
CA ALA A 178 14.65 -1.99 -29.54
C ALA A 178 14.01 -3.16 -28.78
N LEU A 179 12.68 -3.23 -28.71
CA LEU A 179 11.95 -4.21 -27.90
C LEU A 179 11.69 -5.50 -28.69
N VAL A 180 12.77 -6.14 -29.14
CA VAL A 180 12.73 -7.39 -29.90
C VAL A 180 12.33 -8.57 -29.01
N MET A 181 11.55 -9.51 -29.56
CA MET A 181 11.18 -10.76 -28.90
C MET A 181 12.17 -11.87 -29.29
N SER A 182 12.86 -12.45 -28.30
CA SER A 182 13.70 -13.64 -28.51
C SER A 182 13.01 -14.90 -28.00
N PRO A 183 13.36 -16.11 -28.51
CA PRO A 183 12.83 -17.36 -27.97
C PRO A 183 13.09 -17.54 -26.46
N GLY A 184 14.26 -17.08 -25.98
CA GLY A 184 14.59 -17.09 -24.56
C GLY A 184 13.68 -16.19 -23.73
N LEU A 185 13.38 -14.98 -24.22
CA LEU A 185 12.45 -14.06 -23.56
C LEU A 185 11.02 -14.61 -23.54
N LEU A 186 10.56 -15.23 -24.63
CA LEU A 186 9.24 -15.89 -24.66
C LEU A 186 9.12 -16.98 -23.58
N ARG A 187 10.18 -17.76 -23.36
CA ARG A 187 10.21 -18.75 -22.28
C ARG A 187 10.12 -18.07 -20.91
N LYS A 188 10.83 -16.96 -20.70
CA LYS A 188 10.77 -16.18 -19.45
C LYS A 188 9.36 -15.63 -19.19
N TYR A 189 8.64 -15.16 -20.21
CA TYR A 189 7.24 -14.76 -20.06
C TYR A 189 6.34 -15.93 -19.64
N LEU A 190 6.56 -17.14 -20.16
CA LEU A 190 5.80 -18.33 -19.74
C LEU A 190 6.07 -18.71 -18.28
N ASP A 191 7.34 -18.70 -17.88
CA ASP A 191 7.70 -19.01 -16.49
C ASP A 191 7.13 -17.93 -15.54
N ALA A 192 7.20 -16.65 -15.93
CA ALA A 192 6.55 -15.54 -15.23
C ALA A 192 5.02 -15.70 -15.15
N GLY A 193 4.36 -16.06 -16.25
CA GLY A 193 2.91 -16.29 -16.29
C GLY A 193 2.48 -17.38 -15.30
N LYS A 194 3.27 -18.45 -15.18
CA LYS A 194 3.05 -19.51 -14.19
C LYS A 194 3.29 -19.04 -12.76
N GLU A 195 4.36 -18.28 -12.53
CA GLU A 195 4.65 -17.67 -11.22
C GLU A 195 3.46 -16.80 -10.78
N ILE A 196 3.00 -15.87 -11.62
CA ILE A 196 1.86 -14.99 -11.34
C ILE A 196 0.59 -15.80 -11.09
N ALA A 197 0.31 -16.82 -11.91
CA ALA A 197 -0.88 -17.65 -11.74
C ALA A 197 -0.87 -18.47 -10.44
N ALA A 198 0.30 -18.82 -9.90
CA ALA A 198 0.42 -19.49 -8.60
C ALA A 198 -0.10 -18.64 -7.43
N HIS A 199 -0.13 -17.31 -7.59
CA HIS A 199 -0.69 -16.37 -6.62
C HIS A 199 -2.22 -16.27 -6.67
N ALA A 200 -2.89 -16.93 -7.62
CA ALA A 200 -4.35 -16.93 -7.70
C ALA A 200 -4.97 -17.84 -6.63
N VAL A 201 -5.90 -17.26 -5.87
CA VAL A 201 -6.69 -17.90 -4.81
C VAL A 201 -8.14 -17.96 -5.28
N LEU A 202 -8.67 -19.17 -5.44
CA LEU A 202 -10.06 -19.38 -5.81
C LEU A 202 -10.98 -19.17 -4.60
N LEU A 203 -12.09 -18.48 -4.83
CA LEU A 203 -13.08 -18.07 -3.83
C LEU A 203 -14.48 -18.55 -4.27
N PRO A 204 -15.48 -18.66 -3.38
CA PRO A 204 -16.80 -19.19 -3.73
C PRO A 204 -17.45 -18.60 -4.99
N ALA A 205 -17.21 -17.32 -5.29
CA ALA A 205 -17.81 -16.58 -6.39
C ALA A 205 -16.79 -16.00 -7.39
N GLY A 206 -15.53 -16.42 -7.37
CA GLY A 206 -14.49 -15.83 -8.24
C GLY A 206 -13.07 -16.16 -7.77
N PHE A 207 -12.15 -15.23 -7.93
CA PHE A 207 -10.78 -15.40 -7.47
C PHE A 207 -10.16 -14.05 -7.10
N ARG A 208 -9.08 -14.10 -6.31
CA ARG A 208 -8.22 -12.96 -5.99
C ARG A 208 -6.76 -13.35 -6.13
N PHE A 209 -5.86 -12.38 -6.08
CA PHE A 209 -4.43 -12.64 -5.93
C PHE A 209 -4.01 -12.54 -4.45
N SER A 210 -2.98 -13.29 -4.07
CA SER A 210 -2.34 -13.26 -2.76
C SER A 210 -0.83 -13.04 -2.93
N PRO A 211 -0.14 -12.35 -2.00
CA PRO A 211 1.32 -12.31 -1.97
C PRO A 211 1.96 -13.69 -1.75
N ASN A 212 1.18 -14.67 -1.27
CA ASN A 212 1.61 -16.02 -0.99
C ASN A 212 1.03 -17.02 -1.99
N THR A 213 1.62 -18.22 -2.03
CA THR A 213 1.25 -19.27 -3.00
C THR A 213 0.78 -20.57 -2.33
N THR A 214 0.65 -20.59 -1.00
CA THR A 214 0.23 -21.79 -0.27
C THR A 214 -1.15 -21.62 0.38
N ARG A 215 -1.91 -22.71 0.43
CA ARG A 215 -3.23 -22.74 1.07
C ARG A 215 -3.19 -22.36 2.56
N ARG A 216 -2.09 -22.70 3.24
CA ARG A 216 -1.89 -22.33 4.64
C ARG A 216 -1.86 -20.81 4.78
N ASP A 217 -1.05 -20.14 3.97
CA ASP A 217 -0.94 -18.68 4.02
C ASP A 217 -2.27 -18.00 3.65
N TRP A 218 -2.99 -18.51 2.64
CA TRP A 218 -4.31 -17.98 2.27
C TRP A 218 -5.36 -18.18 3.38
N THR A 219 -5.25 -19.28 4.14
CA THR A 219 -6.09 -19.51 5.33
C THR A 219 -5.76 -18.50 6.41
N ASP A 220 -4.47 -18.25 6.67
CA ASP A 220 -4.01 -17.27 7.65
C ASP A 220 -4.40 -15.83 7.27
N GLU A 221 -4.35 -15.48 5.98
CA GLU A 221 -4.88 -14.22 5.45
C GLU A 221 -6.38 -14.07 5.72
N SER A 222 -7.17 -15.13 5.45
CA SER A 222 -8.62 -15.12 5.66
C SER A 222 -8.97 -15.01 7.16
N LEU A 223 -8.20 -15.70 8.02
CA LEU A 223 -8.30 -15.57 9.48
C LEU A 223 -7.96 -14.15 9.95
N SER A 224 -6.90 -13.55 9.39
CA SER A 224 -6.51 -12.19 9.69
C SER A 224 -7.60 -11.19 9.30
N ALA A 225 -8.24 -11.37 8.15
CA ALA A 225 -9.35 -10.51 7.70
C ALA A 225 -10.55 -10.55 8.67
N ILE A 226 -10.95 -11.74 9.14
CA ILE A 226 -12.05 -11.87 10.12
C ILE A 226 -11.64 -11.26 11.47
N ARG A 227 -10.41 -11.53 11.94
CA ARG A 227 -9.91 -10.96 13.20
C ARG A 227 -9.81 -9.44 13.14
N GLY A 228 -9.37 -8.89 12.00
CA GLY A 228 -9.37 -7.45 11.72
C GLY A 228 -10.78 -6.88 11.79
N PHE A 229 -11.74 -7.52 11.12
CA PHE A 229 -13.16 -7.14 11.18
C PHE A 229 -13.69 -7.17 12.62
N TYR A 230 -13.39 -8.20 13.42
CA TYR A 230 -13.76 -8.22 14.85
C TYR A 230 -13.09 -7.12 15.67
N GLY A 231 -11.84 -6.78 15.35
CA GLY A 231 -11.08 -5.71 15.99
C GLY A 231 -11.65 -4.32 15.75
N GLU A 232 -12.35 -4.09 14.63
CA GLU A 232 -13.05 -2.82 14.35
C GLU A 232 -14.14 -2.51 15.39
N TYR A 233 -14.74 -3.53 16.03
CA TYR A 233 -15.90 -3.38 16.91
C TYR A 233 -15.66 -3.82 18.36
N SER A 234 -14.51 -4.42 18.67
CA SER A 234 -14.27 -5.05 19.98
C SER A 234 -12.85 -4.87 20.50
N VAL A 235 -12.70 -4.96 21.83
CA VAL A 235 -11.40 -5.02 22.49
C VAL A 235 -11.09 -6.48 22.81
N VAL A 236 -9.94 -6.96 22.35
CA VAL A 236 -9.54 -8.36 22.52
C VAL A 236 -8.90 -8.59 23.89
N GLU A 237 -9.54 -9.42 24.72
CA GLU A 237 -9.06 -9.78 26.06
C GLU A 237 -8.96 -11.31 26.22
N ARG A 238 -8.06 -11.77 27.09
CA ARG A 238 -7.97 -13.19 27.51
C ARG A 238 -8.99 -13.46 28.62
N LEU A 239 -9.86 -14.46 28.43
CA LEU A 239 -10.94 -14.73 29.38
C LEU A 239 -10.51 -15.47 30.64
N ALA A 240 -9.47 -16.30 30.57
CA ALA A 240 -9.00 -17.13 31.69
C ALA A 240 -8.70 -16.28 32.95
N ASP A 241 -8.30 -15.03 32.75
CA ASP A 241 -7.88 -14.12 33.82
C ASP A 241 -9.08 -13.54 34.61
N HIS A 242 -10.32 -13.73 34.14
CA HIS A 242 -11.51 -13.02 34.65
C HIS A 242 -12.59 -13.91 35.28
N TYR A 243 -12.60 -15.22 34.98
CA TYR A 243 -13.67 -16.16 35.37
C TYR A 243 -13.21 -17.27 36.33
N GLY A 244 -12.04 -17.13 36.97
CA GLY A 244 -11.61 -18.00 38.07
C GLY A 244 -11.27 -19.44 37.66
N HIS A 245 -11.11 -19.70 36.36
CA HIS A 245 -10.66 -20.99 35.85
C HIS A 245 -9.14 -21.03 35.79
N GLY A 246 -8.50 -21.90 36.57
CA GLY A 246 -7.05 -22.19 36.47
C GLY A 246 -6.61 -22.86 35.16
N MET A 247 -7.44 -22.81 34.12
CA MET A 247 -7.26 -23.52 32.85
C MET A 247 -7.16 -22.50 31.69
N SER A 248 -6.06 -22.54 30.94
CA SER A 248 -5.71 -21.62 29.83
C SER A 248 -6.59 -21.76 28.57
N HIS A 249 -7.61 -22.61 28.59
CA HIS A 249 -8.27 -23.17 27.39
C HIS A 249 -9.52 -22.40 26.90
N LEU A 250 -9.93 -21.30 27.56
CA LEU A 250 -11.10 -20.50 27.16
C LEU A 250 -10.85 -19.55 25.98
N GLY A 251 -9.57 -19.31 25.66
CA GLY A 251 -9.15 -18.48 24.54
C GLY A 251 -9.38 -16.97 24.71
N LYS A 252 -9.36 -16.26 23.57
CA LYS A 252 -9.54 -14.81 23.47
C LYS A 252 -10.97 -14.42 23.07
N ALA A 253 -11.50 -13.40 23.73
CA ALA A 253 -12.82 -12.83 23.48
C ALA A 253 -12.70 -11.41 22.92
N GLY A 254 -13.51 -11.07 21.92
CA GLY A 254 -13.77 -9.69 21.55
C GLY A 254 -14.87 -9.14 22.45
N ARG A 255 -14.57 -8.13 23.27
CA ARG A 255 -15.51 -7.55 24.23
C ARG A 255 -15.97 -6.15 23.83
N LEU A 256 -17.16 -5.79 24.30
CA LEU A 256 -17.68 -4.43 24.23
C LEU A 256 -16.77 -3.48 25.01
N PRO A 257 -16.30 -2.36 24.42
CA PRO A 257 -15.59 -1.31 25.15
C PRO A 257 -16.60 -0.45 25.95
N LEU A 258 -17.30 -1.07 26.89
CA LEU A 258 -18.43 -0.49 27.64
C LEU A 258 -18.09 0.86 28.30
N GLU A 259 -16.89 1.00 28.84
CA GLU A 259 -16.45 2.23 29.50
C GLU A 259 -16.50 3.43 28.57
N ARG A 260 -16.09 3.27 27.29
CA ARG A 260 -16.16 4.34 26.29
C ARG A 260 -17.61 4.71 25.99
N TYR A 261 -18.51 3.73 25.91
CA TYR A 261 -19.94 3.97 25.68
C TYR A 261 -20.61 4.64 26.87
N PHE A 262 -20.32 4.21 28.11
CA PHE A 262 -20.83 4.88 29.30
C PHE A 262 -20.29 6.31 29.42
N ALA A 263 -18.99 6.53 29.18
CA ALA A 263 -18.40 7.86 29.17
C ALA A 263 -19.08 8.79 28.16
N ALA A 264 -19.32 8.31 26.92
CA ALA A 264 -20.02 9.09 25.89
C ALA A 264 -21.46 9.43 26.30
N THR A 265 -22.22 8.45 26.82
CA THR A 265 -23.61 8.68 27.26
C THR A 265 -23.71 9.59 28.49
N LEU A 266 -22.71 9.60 29.37
CA LEU A 266 -22.67 10.49 30.53
C LEU A 266 -22.25 11.91 30.15
N ALA A 267 -21.20 12.04 29.31
CA ALA A 267 -20.66 13.34 28.89
C ALA A 267 -21.66 14.13 28.03
N GLU A 268 -22.39 13.45 27.14
CA GLU A 268 -23.31 14.07 26.19
C GLU A 268 -24.78 13.91 26.62
N ARG A 269 -25.03 13.53 27.88
CA ARG A 269 -26.37 13.19 28.41
C ARG A 269 -27.37 14.32 28.22
N GLU A 270 -26.99 15.53 28.58
CA GLU A 270 -27.88 16.71 28.50
C GLU A 270 -28.20 17.06 27.04
N ALA A 271 -27.17 17.08 26.18
CA ALA A 271 -27.33 17.37 24.75
C ALA A 271 -28.18 16.33 24.01
N LEU A 272 -28.06 15.04 24.38
CA LEU A 272 -28.90 13.98 23.83
C LEU A 272 -30.35 14.04 24.36
N GLN A 273 -30.57 14.52 25.58
CA GLN A 273 -31.91 14.68 26.16
C GLN A 273 -32.65 15.91 25.64
N SER A 274 -31.96 17.04 25.45
CA SER A 274 -32.51 18.25 24.84
C SER A 274 -32.76 18.12 23.34
N GLY A 275 -32.07 17.18 22.69
CA GLY A 275 -32.08 17.00 21.23
C GLY A 275 -31.07 17.89 20.50
N ASP A 276 -30.17 18.56 21.21
CA ASP A 276 -29.11 19.40 20.63
C ASP A 276 -28.08 18.58 19.82
N LYS A 277 -27.90 17.31 20.20
CA LYS A 277 -27.11 16.33 19.44
C LYS A 277 -27.93 15.07 19.20
N THR A 278 -27.71 14.43 18.07
CA THR A 278 -28.24 13.08 17.78
C THR A 278 -27.24 11.99 18.22
N ILE A 279 -27.70 10.75 18.31
CA ILE A 279 -26.82 9.58 18.54
C ILE A 279 -25.75 9.47 17.45
N ALA A 280 -26.07 9.82 16.20
CA ALA A 280 -25.11 9.80 15.10
C ALA A 280 -24.00 10.84 15.30
N ASP A 281 -24.34 12.05 15.75
CA ASP A 281 -23.36 13.11 16.01
C ASP A 281 -22.37 12.69 17.12
N VAL A 282 -22.90 12.16 18.23
CA VAL A 282 -22.07 11.69 19.34
C VAL A 282 -21.20 10.50 18.94
N ALA A 283 -21.75 9.55 18.17
CA ALA A 283 -20.99 8.41 17.67
C ALA A 283 -19.83 8.83 16.75
N ALA A 284 -20.05 9.79 15.85
CA ALA A 284 -19.02 10.35 14.98
C ALA A 284 -17.95 11.10 15.79
N GLN A 285 -18.35 11.93 16.77
CA GLN A 285 -17.44 12.69 17.62
C GLN A 285 -16.54 11.79 18.48
N THR A 286 -17.08 10.67 18.98
CA THR A 286 -16.39 9.77 19.93
C THR A 286 -15.76 8.53 19.27
N ASN A 287 -15.93 8.41 17.95
CA ASN A 287 -15.54 7.23 17.17
C ASN A 287 -16.08 5.93 17.81
N LEU A 288 -17.40 5.89 18.01
CA LEU A 288 -18.15 4.76 18.57
C LEU A 288 -19.22 4.26 17.58
N ASN A 289 -19.70 3.04 17.77
CA ASN A 289 -20.75 2.49 16.93
C ASN A 289 -22.11 3.10 17.29
N ALA A 290 -22.73 3.80 16.34
CA ALA A 290 -24.00 4.51 16.54
C ALA A 290 -25.16 3.56 16.92
N ARG A 291 -25.21 2.35 16.33
CA ARG A 291 -26.26 1.36 16.60
C ARG A 291 -26.22 0.90 18.06
N TYR A 292 -25.05 0.52 18.56
CA TYR A 292 -24.93 0.12 19.96
C TYR A 292 -25.13 1.29 20.92
N LEU A 293 -24.59 2.47 20.62
CA LEU A 293 -24.78 3.67 21.43
C LEU A 293 -26.26 4.03 21.56
N GLY A 294 -27.02 3.97 20.45
CA GLY A 294 -28.47 4.20 20.44
C GLY A 294 -29.23 3.17 21.26
N ASN A 295 -28.89 1.89 21.13
CA ASN A 295 -29.49 0.81 21.93
C ASN A 295 -29.23 1.00 23.43
N LEU A 296 -27.99 1.32 23.80
CA LEU A 296 -27.61 1.58 25.19
C LEU A 296 -28.38 2.80 25.73
N TRP A 297 -28.40 3.91 24.99
CA TRP A 297 -29.12 5.12 25.36
C TRP A 297 -30.62 4.85 25.57
N SER A 298 -31.25 4.13 24.64
CA SER A 298 -32.67 3.78 24.73
C SER A 298 -32.96 2.95 25.99
N VAL A 299 -32.12 1.96 26.30
CA VAL A 299 -32.34 1.10 27.46
C VAL A 299 -32.08 1.83 28.78
N LEU A 300 -31.10 2.74 28.83
CA LEU A 300 -30.82 3.55 30.03
C LEU A 300 -31.94 4.56 30.33
N ASN A 301 -32.65 5.05 29.32
CA ASN A 301 -33.75 6.01 29.46
C ASN A 301 -35.14 5.37 29.58
N ALA A 302 -35.30 4.08 29.30
CA ALA A 302 -36.58 3.40 29.42
C ALA A 302 -37.14 3.41 30.86
N ALA A 303 -38.47 3.46 30.96
CA ALA A 303 -39.25 3.49 32.20
C ALA A 303 -40.20 2.29 32.32
N ASP A 304 -39.81 1.16 31.72
CA ASP A 304 -40.58 -0.08 31.64
C ASP A 304 -40.55 -0.94 32.91
N GLY A 305 -39.69 -0.60 33.88
CA GLY A 305 -39.51 -1.34 35.13
C GLY A 305 -38.75 -2.65 34.90
N SER A 306 -37.55 -2.77 35.48
CA SER A 306 -36.68 -3.94 35.35
C SER A 306 -35.96 -4.27 36.66
N LEU A 307 -36.13 -5.52 37.12
CA LEU A 307 -35.50 -6.02 38.35
C LEU A 307 -33.95 -5.97 38.30
N LEU A 308 -33.35 -5.95 37.11
CA LEU A 308 -31.89 -5.94 36.93
C LEU A 308 -31.35 -4.59 36.44
N LEU A 309 -32.07 -3.92 35.54
CA LEU A 309 -31.58 -2.70 34.89
C LEU A 309 -31.90 -1.44 35.69
N ASP A 310 -32.90 -1.43 36.56
CA ASP A 310 -33.33 -0.20 37.24
C ASP A 310 -32.26 0.34 38.19
N GLN A 311 -31.48 -0.53 38.83
CA GLN A 311 -30.34 -0.09 39.64
C GLN A 311 -29.24 0.54 38.78
N LEU A 312 -28.92 -0.05 37.62
CA LEU A 312 -27.96 0.53 36.67
C LEU A 312 -28.47 1.88 36.13
N ARG A 313 -29.75 1.98 35.77
CA ARG A 313 -30.39 3.21 35.31
C ARG A 313 -30.33 4.30 36.38
N ALA A 314 -30.62 3.96 37.63
CA ALA A 314 -30.54 4.90 38.75
C ALA A 314 -29.11 5.41 38.98
N GLN A 315 -28.12 4.51 38.98
CA GLN A 315 -26.70 4.87 39.08
C GLN A 315 -26.26 5.76 37.92
N TRP A 316 -26.61 5.40 36.69
CA TRP A 316 -26.26 6.18 35.50
C TRP A 316 -26.90 7.58 35.49
N ARG A 317 -28.16 7.73 35.95
CA ARG A 317 -28.83 9.05 36.04
C ARG A 317 -28.16 9.97 37.05
N GLN A 318 -27.57 9.43 38.11
CA GLN A 318 -26.92 10.20 39.18
C GLN A 318 -25.42 10.37 38.96
N ALA A 319 -24.82 9.56 38.09
CA ALA A 319 -23.40 9.56 37.80
C ALA A 319 -22.93 10.85 37.09
N SER A 320 -21.72 11.28 37.44
CA SER A 320 -20.90 12.25 36.72
C SER A 320 -20.12 11.57 35.58
N PRO A 321 -19.59 12.32 34.59
CA PRO A 321 -18.90 11.76 33.42
C PRO A 321 -17.71 10.83 33.72
N ASP A 322 -17.03 11.00 34.86
CA ASP A 322 -15.89 10.21 35.32
C ASP A 322 -16.28 8.85 35.93
N ALA A 323 -17.55 8.61 36.23
CA ALA A 323 -18.04 7.37 36.83
C ALA A 323 -18.26 6.22 35.82
N ALA A 324 -17.83 6.37 34.56
CA ALA A 324 -18.02 5.36 33.51
C ALA A 324 -17.37 4.00 33.84
N ALA A 325 -16.24 4.01 34.55
CA ALA A 325 -15.55 2.82 35.00
C ALA A 325 -16.39 2.03 36.02
N ASP A 326 -17.05 2.71 36.96
CA ASP A 326 -17.89 2.09 37.99
C ASP A 326 -19.13 1.41 37.38
N LEU A 327 -19.79 2.08 36.43
CA LEU A 327 -20.92 1.50 35.69
C LEU A 327 -20.48 0.27 34.87
N THR A 328 -19.30 0.35 34.26
CA THR A 328 -18.71 -0.78 33.53
C THR A 328 -18.44 -1.95 34.47
N GLN A 329 -17.89 -1.69 35.65
CA GLN A 329 -17.61 -2.72 36.64
C GLN A 329 -18.90 -3.35 37.20
N TYR A 330 -19.95 -2.54 37.40
CA TYR A 330 -21.29 -3.02 37.75
C TYR A 330 -21.80 -4.04 36.70
N VAL A 331 -21.76 -3.67 35.42
CA VAL A 331 -22.16 -4.56 34.31
C VAL A 331 -21.29 -5.82 34.27
N ARG A 332 -19.96 -5.68 34.38
CA ARG A 332 -19.03 -6.82 34.39
C ARG A 332 -19.32 -7.80 35.54
N THR A 333 -19.76 -7.30 36.68
CA THR A 333 -20.09 -8.13 37.85
C THR A 333 -21.37 -8.94 37.60
N TRP A 334 -22.38 -8.32 36.99
CA TRP A 334 -23.59 -9.01 36.54
C TRP A 334 -23.32 -10.01 35.42
N GLN A 335 -22.44 -9.70 34.46
CA GLN A 335 -22.03 -10.63 33.41
C GLN A 335 -21.46 -11.93 33.98
N LYS A 336 -20.67 -11.88 35.06
CA LYS A 336 -20.16 -13.07 35.76
C LYS A 336 -21.24 -13.91 36.44
N GLY A 337 -22.44 -13.35 36.60
CA GLY A 337 -23.57 -14.02 37.25
C GLY A 337 -24.61 -14.62 36.32
N VAL A 338 -24.67 -14.14 35.08
CA VAL A 338 -25.67 -14.58 34.08
C VAL A 338 -25.03 -15.22 32.85
N TRP A 339 -23.69 -15.24 32.77
CA TRP A 339 -22.92 -15.92 31.73
C TRP A 339 -21.88 -16.87 32.33
N THR A 340 -21.57 -17.90 31.57
CA THR A 340 -20.46 -18.82 31.81
C THR A 340 -19.82 -19.20 30.46
N PHE A 341 -18.66 -19.84 30.50
CA PHE A 341 -17.94 -20.25 29.30
C PHE A 341 -17.65 -21.74 29.29
N ASN A 342 -17.59 -22.31 28.08
CA ASN A 342 -17.17 -23.68 27.81
C ASN A 342 -15.90 -23.67 26.95
N PRO A 343 -14.92 -24.57 27.17
CA PRO A 343 -13.78 -24.72 26.27
C PRO A 343 -14.20 -25.07 24.83
N VAL A 344 -13.52 -24.51 23.85
CA VAL A 344 -13.74 -24.84 22.43
C VAL A 344 -12.80 -25.98 22.04
N GLY A 345 -13.35 -27.06 21.46
CA GLY A 345 -12.58 -28.25 21.06
C GLY A 345 -13.13 -29.57 21.64
N LEU A 346 -13.87 -29.51 22.75
CA LEU A 346 -14.54 -30.65 23.42
C LEU A 346 -15.96 -30.92 22.89
N LEU A 347 -16.33 -30.29 21.78
CA LEU A 347 -17.66 -30.33 21.16
C LEU A 347 -17.85 -31.65 20.40
N GLY A 348 -18.90 -32.42 20.75
CA GLY A 348 -19.21 -33.73 20.16
C GLY A 348 -19.33 -34.88 21.15
N ARG A 349 -18.99 -34.69 22.43
CA ARG A 349 -19.20 -35.68 23.51
C ARG A 349 -20.68 -35.71 23.93
N LYS A 350 -21.21 -36.88 24.32
CA LYS A 350 -22.60 -37.05 24.76
C LYS A 350 -22.91 -36.13 25.95
N GLY A 351 -23.78 -35.13 25.75
CA GLY A 351 -24.12 -34.11 26.77
C GLY A 351 -23.26 -32.83 26.74
N SER A 352 -22.28 -32.73 25.84
CA SER A 352 -21.50 -31.51 25.60
C SER A 352 -22.38 -30.42 25.00
N ARG A 353 -22.35 -29.22 25.59
CA ARG A 353 -23.15 -28.07 25.15
C ARG A 353 -22.46 -27.38 23.96
N SER A 354 -23.24 -26.91 22.99
CA SER A 354 -22.74 -26.52 21.67
C SER A 354 -22.09 -25.13 21.58
N ARG A 355 -22.15 -24.30 22.63
CA ARG A 355 -21.70 -22.90 22.61
C ARG A 355 -20.56 -22.62 23.59
N TRP A 356 -19.62 -21.78 23.16
CA TRP A 356 -18.51 -21.27 23.97
C TRP A 356 -19.01 -20.31 25.03
N MET A 357 -19.83 -19.32 24.66
CA MET A 357 -20.48 -18.45 25.63
C MET A 357 -21.89 -18.96 25.93
N GLU A 358 -22.18 -19.17 27.20
CA GLU A 358 -23.41 -19.81 27.64
C GLU A 358 -24.18 -18.97 28.66
N ALA A 359 -25.47 -18.82 28.41
CA ALA A 359 -26.41 -18.15 29.29
C ALA A 359 -26.76 -19.06 30.48
N VAL A 360 -26.64 -18.54 31.70
CA VAL A 360 -27.03 -19.24 32.94
C VAL A 360 -28.08 -18.45 33.72
N SER A 361 -28.80 -19.14 34.60
CA SER A 361 -29.89 -18.56 35.38
C SER A 361 -29.77 -19.00 36.84
N PRO A 362 -29.42 -18.08 37.76
CA PRO A 362 -29.27 -18.39 39.18
C PRO A 362 -30.63 -18.51 39.90
N LEU A 363 -31.67 -19.02 39.23
CA LEU A 363 -33.01 -19.23 39.78
C LEU A 363 -33.14 -20.68 40.26
N LEU A 364 -33.20 -20.87 41.57
CA LEU A 364 -33.32 -22.20 42.20
C LEU A 364 -34.57 -22.28 43.06
N THR A 365 -35.03 -23.50 43.36
CA THR A 365 -36.11 -23.72 44.35
C THR A 365 -35.58 -23.99 45.76
N GLN A 366 -34.31 -24.42 45.83
CA GLN A 366 -33.55 -24.64 47.06
C GLN A 366 -32.06 -24.44 46.79
N HIS A 367 -31.30 -24.12 47.84
CA HIS A 367 -29.86 -23.90 47.77
C HIS A 367 -29.18 -24.67 48.90
N GLU A 368 -28.40 -25.69 48.53
CA GLU A 368 -27.52 -26.39 49.45
C GLU A 368 -26.23 -25.60 49.63
N LEU A 369 -25.94 -25.19 50.85
CA LEU A 369 -24.81 -24.36 51.21
C LEU A 369 -23.78 -25.19 51.98
N ARG A 370 -22.54 -25.16 51.50
CA ARG A 370 -21.37 -25.76 52.15
C ARG A 370 -20.32 -24.66 52.38
N PHE A 371 -19.95 -24.41 53.62
CA PHE A 371 -18.98 -23.37 53.98
C PHE A 371 -17.84 -23.96 54.82
N PRO A 372 -16.57 -23.87 54.39
CA PRO A 372 -15.45 -24.36 55.17
C PRO A 372 -15.17 -23.44 56.36
N VAL A 373 -15.19 -23.99 57.57
CA VAL A 373 -14.71 -23.29 58.76
C VAL A 373 -13.18 -23.41 58.76
N PRO A 374 -12.43 -22.29 58.73
CA PRO A 374 -10.97 -22.32 58.65
C PRO A 374 -10.35 -23.16 59.77
N ALA A 375 -9.25 -23.85 59.46
CA ALA A 375 -8.43 -24.50 60.47
C ALA A 375 -7.70 -23.43 61.30
N ARG A 376 -7.50 -23.69 62.60
CA ARG A 376 -6.83 -22.79 63.52
C ARG A 376 -5.36 -22.57 63.09
N GLN A 377 -4.95 -21.33 62.90
CA GLN A 377 -3.53 -20.95 62.75
C GLN A 377 -2.93 -20.65 64.12
N GLU A 378 -1.67 -21.02 64.37
CA GLU A 378 -1.01 -20.87 65.68
C GLU A 378 -0.95 -19.41 66.20
N ALA A 379 -1.06 -18.41 65.32
CA ALA A 379 -0.99 -16.99 65.66
C ALA A 379 -2.33 -16.33 66.05
N ASP A 380 -3.47 -17.02 65.89
CA ASP A 380 -4.80 -16.42 66.09
C ASP A 380 -5.31 -16.65 67.54
N LYS A 381 -5.44 -15.56 68.32
CA LYS A 381 -5.91 -15.57 69.72
C LYS A 381 -7.43 -15.50 69.85
N THR A 382 -8.18 -15.49 68.75
CA THR A 382 -9.65 -15.51 68.78
C THR A 382 -10.18 -16.87 69.28
N LYS A 383 -11.14 -16.86 70.21
CA LYS A 383 -11.71 -18.10 70.81
C LYS A 383 -12.76 -18.78 69.92
N GLU A 384 -13.30 -18.07 68.93
CA GLU A 384 -14.46 -18.49 68.12
C GLU A 384 -14.36 -17.96 66.69
N PHE A 385 -14.83 -18.75 65.71
CA PHE A 385 -15.01 -18.32 64.33
C PHE A 385 -16.49 -17.96 64.10
N VAL A 386 -16.75 -16.75 63.62
CA VAL A 386 -18.12 -16.27 63.38
C VAL A 386 -18.50 -16.50 61.92
N VAL A 387 -19.64 -17.16 61.70
CA VAL A 387 -20.23 -17.38 60.37
C VAL A 387 -21.71 -17.06 60.41
N SER A 388 -22.24 -16.45 59.35
CA SER A 388 -23.64 -16.03 59.28
C SER A 388 -24.38 -16.69 58.12
N LEU A 389 -25.60 -17.15 58.40
CA LEU A 389 -26.60 -17.52 57.38
C LEU A 389 -27.37 -16.28 57.00
N VAL A 390 -27.29 -15.87 55.74
CA VAL A 390 -27.87 -14.62 55.26
C VAL A 390 -29.00 -14.92 54.29
N ALA A 391 -30.17 -14.33 54.56
CA ALA A 391 -31.33 -14.35 53.67
C ALA A 391 -31.66 -12.90 53.29
N GLY A 392 -31.34 -12.48 52.09
CA GLY A 392 -31.70 -11.17 51.56
C GLY A 392 -33.02 -11.21 50.81
N ASP A 393 -33.77 -10.10 50.86
CA ASP A 393 -34.90 -9.86 49.98
C ASP A 393 -34.37 -9.62 48.55
N ALA A 394 -34.85 -10.39 47.57
CA ALA A 394 -34.42 -10.29 46.18
C ALA A 394 -35.10 -9.14 45.41
N GLY A 395 -35.97 -8.35 46.06
CA GLY A 395 -36.46 -7.07 45.57
C GLY A 395 -37.55 -7.16 44.50
N ASP A 396 -38.36 -8.22 44.49
CA ASP A 396 -39.46 -8.36 43.54
C ASP A 396 -40.74 -7.60 43.95
N GLY A 397 -40.72 -6.98 45.13
CA GLY A 397 -41.76 -6.11 45.69
C GLY A 397 -42.87 -6.85 46.44
N ASN A 398 -42.75 -8.17 46.66
CA ASN A 398 -43.71 -8.93 47.44
C ASN A 398 -43.37 -8.91 48.96
N GLN A 399 -44.27 -9.37 49.84
CA GLN A 399 -44.06 -9.42 51.30
C GLN A 399 -43.89 -10.86 51.86
N HIS A 400 -43.85 -11.86 50.98
CA HIS A 400 -43.91 -13.29 51.27
C HIS A 400 -42.53 -13.97 51.26
N ASP A 401 -41.46 -13.24 51.58
CA ASP A 401 -40.07 -13.70 51.48
C ASP A 401 -39.63 -14.53 52.68
N PHE A 402 -40.27 -15.69 52.87
CA PHE A 402 -39.97 -16.61 53.96
C PHE A 402 -39.05 -17.74 53.51
N VAL A 403 -37.92 -17.91 54.20
CA VAL A 403 -36.95 -18.99 53.95
C VAL A 403 -36.88 -19.94 55.13
N VAL A 404 -36.69 -21.23 54.85
CA VAL A 404 -36.42 -22.28 55.84
C VAL A 404 -35.00 -22.77 55.65
N TRP A 405 -34.17 -22.59 56.68
CA TRP A 405 -32.84 -23.18 56.81
C TRP A 405 -32.98 -24.58 57.41
N THR A 406 -32.73 -25.61 56.61
CA THR A 406 -32.98 -27.02 56.97
C THR A 406 -31.70 -27.68 57.49
N GLN A 407 -31.74 -28.18 58.73
CA GLN A 407 -30.67 -28.95 59.39
C GLN A 407 -29.26 -28.33 59.29
N PRO A 408 -29.05 -27.08 59.73
CA PRO A 408 -27.72 -26.49 59.77
C PRO A 408 -26.81 -27.25 60.75
N ARG A 409 -25.68 -27.76 60.26
CA ARG A 409 -24.75 -28.63 61.02
C ARG A 409 -23.30 -28.50 60.56
N LEU A 410 -22.35 -28.89 61.42
CA LEU A 410 -20.93 -29.01 61.09
C LEU A 410 -20.55 -30.47 60.84
N VAL A 411 -20.04 -30.77 59.66
CA VAL A 411 -19.64 -32.12 59.22
C VAL A 411 -18.12 -32.19 59.00
N ALA A 412 -17.53 -33.36 59.21
CA ALA A 412 -16.15 -33.66 58.84
C ALA A 412 -15.96 -35.17 58.68
N ASP A 413 -15.10 -35.58 57.75
CA ASP A 413 -14.83 -36.99 57.48
C ASP A 413 -14.34 -37.71 58.74
N GLY A 414 -14.98 -38.83 59.07
CA GLY A 414 -14.66 -39.66 60.24
C GLY A 414 -15.07 -39.06 61.60
N LYS A 415 -15.80 -37.94 61.65
CA LYS A 415 -16.31 -37.31 62.88
C LYS A 415 -17.85 -37.25 62.87
N PRO A 416 -18.52 -37.32 64.03
CA PRO A 416 -19.98 -37.16 64.09
C PRO A 416 -20.40 -35.75 63.66
N ASP A 417 -21.54 -35.66 62.97
CA ASP A 417 -22.20 -34.41 62.60
C ASP A 417 -22.61 -33.65 63.87
N VAL A 418 -22.40 -32.34 63.88
CA VAL A 418 -22.73 -31.48 65.03
C VAL A 418 -23.84 -30.50 64.62
N PRO A 419 -25.09 -30.71 65.06
CA PRO A 419 -26.19 -29.78 64.80
C PRO A 419 -25.94 -28.41 65.43
N LEU A 420 -26.33 -27.33 64.75
CA LEU A 420 -26.10 -25.97 65.22
C LEU A 420 -27.18 -25.43 66.18
N ARG A 421 -28.16 -26.24 66.60
CA ARG A 421 -29.35 -25.82 67.36
C ARG A 421 -29.04 -24.93 68.58
N GLY A 422 -27.92 -25.12 69.27
CA GLY A 422 -27.54 -24.33 70.45
C GLY A 422 -26.73 -23.06 70.16
N TRP A 423 -26.38 -22.80 68.89
CA TRP A 423 -25.44 -21.76 68.48
C TRP A 423 -26.01 -20.77 67.45
N LEU A 424 -27.27 -20.96 67.04
CA LEU A 424 -27.97 -20.03 66.16
C LEU A 424 -28.54 -18.86 66.96
N THR A 425 -28.17 -17.65 66.58
CA THR A 425 -28.75 -16.42 67.15
C THR A 425 -29.38 -15.57 66.05
N ALA A 426 -30.63 -15.14 66.25
CA ALA A 426 -31.32 -14.16 65.40
C ALA A 426 -31.56 -12.89 66.21
N GLY A 427 -31.03 -11.75 65.76
CA GLY A 427 -31.13 -10.49 66.51
C GLY A 427 -30.55 -10.58 67.94
N GLY A 428 -29.58 -11.48 68.17
CA GLY A 428 -28.98 -11.72 69.50
C GLY A 428 -29.73 -12.68 70.41
N GLN A 429 -30.86 -13.27 69.97
CA GLN A 429 -31.64 -14.24 70.76
C GLN A 429 -31.39 -15.69 70.27
N PRO A 430 -31.22 -16.67 71.19
CA PRO A 430 -31.06 -18.09 70.83
C PRO A 430 -32.29 -18.69 70.14
N LEU A 431 -32.09 -19.62 69.19
CA LEU A 431 -33.15 -20.32 68.45
C LEU A 431 -33.16 -21.83 68.76
N ASP A 432 -34.29 -22.41 69.21
CA ASP A 432 -34.37 -23.80 69.71
C ASP A 432 -34.87 -24.84 68.67
N ALA A 433 -34.64 -24.62 67.37
CA ALA A 433 -35.18 -25.48 66.30
C ALA A 433 -34.10 -26.09 65.39
N ASP A 434 -34.25 -27.38 65.06
CA ASP A 434 -33.39 -28.11 64.09
C ASP A 434 -33.49 -27.56 62.66
N SER A 435 -34.52 -26.76 62.38
CA SER A 435 -34.67 -25.98 61.14
C SER A 435 -35.34 -24.65 61.46
N VAL A 436 -34.82 -23.56 60.91
CA VAL A 436 -35.24 -22.21 61.28
C VAL A 436 -35.93 -21.54 60.09
N CYS A 437 -37.16 -21.03 60.30
CA CYS A 437 -37.84 -20.20 59.31
C CYS A 437 -37.66 -18.71 59.67
N VAL A 438 -37.18 -17.91 58.72
CA VAL A 438 -37.03 -16.46 58.86
C VAL A 438 -37.67 -15.74 57.69
N GLN A 439 -38.05 -14.47 57.90
CA GLN A 439 -38.47 -13.56 56.83
C GLN A 439 -37.26 -12.74 56.39
N ALA A 440 -37.00 -12.67 55.09
CA ALA A 440 -35.94 -11.83 54.54
C ALA A 440 -36.36 -10.34 54.56
N PRO A 441 -35.42 -9.39 54.76
CA PRO A 441 -33.99 -9.60 54.99
C PRO A 441 -33.67 -10.04 56.43
N SER A 442 -32.82 -11.07 56.59
CA SER A 442 -32.45 -11.66 57.89
C SER A 442 -31.01 -12.18 57.90
N VAL A 443 -30.34 -12.05 59.05
CA VAL A 443 -29.00 -12.61 59.32
C VAL A 443 -29.08 -13.46 60.60
N ILE A 444 -28.69 -14.73 60.49
CA ILE A 444 -28.55 -15.65 61.63
C ILE A 444 -27.05 -15.88 61.86
N THR A 445 -26.54 -15.44 63.01
CA THR A 445 -25.13 -15.56 63.35
C THR A 445 -24.87 -16.86 64.10
N VAL A 446 -23.80 -17.55 63.73
CA VAL A 446 -23.30 -18.77 64.36
C VAL A 446 -21.89 -18.53 64.88
N HIS A 447 -21.73 -18.71 66.18
CA HIS A 447 -20.43 -18.69 66.84
C HIS A 447 -19.88 -20.12 66.89
N VAL A 448 -18.86 -20.42 66.09
CA VAL A 448 -18.24 -21.74 66.02
C VAL A 448 -17.05 -21.80 66.99
N PRO A 449 -17.10 -22.63 68.03
CA PRO A 449 -15.97 -22.81 68.95
C PRO A 449 -14.70 -23.29 68.23
N ALA A 450 -13.52 -22.85 68.71
CA ALA A 450 -12.23 -23.20 68.10
C ALA A 450 -11.97 -24.72 67.98
N GLU A 451 -12.55 -25.54 68.84
CA GLU A 451 -12.46 -27.01 68.82
C GLU A 451 -13.20 -27.67 67.64
N LEU A 452 -14.10 -26.94 66.99
CA LEU A 452 -14.85 -27.38 65.81
C LEU A 452 -14.30 -26.77 64.50
N ALA A 453 -13.16 -26.07 64.57
CA ALA A 453 -12.43 -25.55 63.42
C ALA A 453 -12.03 -26.67 62.43
N GLY A 454 -11.93 -26.34 61.14
CA GLY A 454 -11.62 -27.31 60.08
C GLY A 454 -12.77 -28.22 59.65
N ARG A 455 -14.00 -27.98 60.14
CA ARG A 455 -15.24 -28.66 59.70
C ARG A 455 -15.93 -27.90 58.56
N LEU A 456 -16.84 -28.56 57.85
CA LEU A 456 -17.73 -27.96 56.85
C LEU A 456 -19.10 -27.65 57.47
N LEU A 457 -19.53 -26.41 57.41
CA LEU A 457 -20.91 -26.02 57.70
C LEU A 457 -21.81 -26.40 56.52
N VAL A 458 -22.84 -27.20 56.76
CA VAL A 458 -23.79 -27.68 55.75
C VAL A 458 -25.21 -27.32 56.16
N THR A 459 -25.97 -26.71 55.25
CA THR A 459 -27.40 -26.41 55.43
C THR A 459 -28.10 -26.33 54.07
N THR A 460 -29.43 -26.48 54.04
CA THR A 460 -30.22 -26.24 52.82
C THR A 460 -31.24 -25.15 53.05
N ALA A 461 -31.19 -24.09 52.25
CA ALA A 461 -32.19 -23.04 52.24
C ALA A 461 -33.27 -23.34 51.19
N ARG A 462 -34.55 -23.17 51.55
CA ARG A 462 -35.70 -23.30 50.64
C ARG A 462 -36.82 -22.33 51.03
N LEU A 463 -37.68 -21.96 50.08
CA LEU A 463 -38.85 -21.14 50.40
C LEU A 463 -39.80 -21.89 51.34
N ALA A 464 -40.36 -21.19 52.32
CA ALA A 464 -41.41 -21.73 53.17
C ALA A 464 -42.70 -21.92 52.35
N PRO A 465 -43.60 -22.85 52.72
CA PRO A 465 -44.88 -23.04 52.03
C PRO A 465 -45.73 -21.75 51.94
N LYS A 466 -45.71 -20.93 53.00
CA LYS A 466 -46.35 -19.61 53.06
C LYS A 466 -45.65 -18.52 52.23
N GLY A 467 -44.47 -18.82 51.72
CA GLY A 467 -43.60 -17.91 50.96
C GLY A 467 -43.31 -18.38 49.53
N LEU A 468 -44.13 -19.26 48.96
CA LEU A 468 -43.94 -19.77 47.59
C LEU A 468 -44.09 -18.71 46.48
N ALA A 469 -44.74 -17.59 46.80
CA ALA A 469 -44.80 -16.40 45.96
C ALA A 469 -43.61 -15.45 46.18
N GLY A 470 -42.77 -15.73 47.19
CA GLY A 470 -41.58 -14.99 47.63
C GLY A 470 -40.36 -15.13 46.72
N SER A 471 -39.37 -14.28 46.93
CA SER A 471 -38.03 -14.38 46.34
C SER A 471 -36.93 -13.96 47.31
N VAL A 472 -35.97 -14.86 47.57
CA VAL A 472 -34.87 -14.59 48.52
C VAL A 472 -33.51 -14.94 47.94
N GLN A 473 -32.48 -14.17 48.27
CA GLN A 473 -31.10 -14.56 47.99
C GLN A 473 -30.44 -15.11 49.24
N THR A 474 -29.82 -16.29 49.13
CA THR A 474 -29.25 -16.98 50.30
C THR A 474 -27.75 -17.17 50.14
N GLU A 475 -27.01 -16.88 51.21
CA GLU A 475 -25.56 -17.10 51.27
C GLU A 475 -25.09 -17.42 52.69
N VAL A 476 -23.88 -17.98 52.78
CA VAL A 476 -23.15 -18.14 54.04
C VAL A 476 -21.87 -17.34 53.94
N VAL A 477 -21.62 -16.47 54.91
CA VAL A 477 -20.44 -15.59 54.94
C VAL A 477 -19.77 -15.61 56.30
N ALA A 478 -18.45 -15.38 56.34
CA ALA A 478 -17.74 -15.15 57.57
C ALA A 478 -18.09 -13.78 58.17
N GLY A 479 -18.12 -13.69 59.50
CA GLY A 479 -18.46 -12.47 60.24
C GLY A 479 -19.95 -12.17 60.30
N ILE A 480 -20.29 -10.93 60.69
CA ILE A 480 -21.66 -10.44 60.88
C ILE A 480 -21.93 -9.36 59.83
N PRO A 481 -22.52 -9.72 58.67
CA PRO A 481 -22.84 -8.73 57.64
C PRO A 481 -24.09 -7.92 58.00
N ALA A 482 -24.30 -6.78 57.34
CA ALA A 482 -25.59 -6.11 57.35
C ALA A 482 -26.65 -6.97 56.64
N ALA A 483 -27.90 -6.89 57.08
CA ALA A 483 -29.02 -7.59 56.45
C ALA A 483 -29.26 -7.00 55.03
N PRO A 484 -28.99 -7.77 53.95
CA PRO A 484 -29.03 -7.21 52.60
C PRO A 484 -30.48 -7.12 52.11
N SER A 485 -30.84 -5.98 51.52
CA SER A 485 -32.09 -5.80 50.79
C SER A 485 -31.79 -5.42 49.34
N GLY A 486 -32.60 -5.94 48.43
CA GLY A 486 -32.46 -5.72 47.00
C GLY A 486 -31.57 -6.76 46.32
N LEU A 487 -31.71 -6.80 45.00
CA LEU A 487 -31.09 -7.82 44.17
C LEU A 487 -29.58 -7.61 44.02
N ARG A 488 -28.79 -8.65 44.29
CA ARG A 488 -27.32 -8.63 44.18
C ARG A 488 -26.81 -9.65 43.15
N PRO A 489 -25.70 -9.37 42.44
CA PRO A 489 -25.13 -10.31 41.48
C PRO A 489 -24.62 -11.58 42.18
N SER A 490 -24.95 -12.74 41.63
CA SER A 490 -24.44 -14.03 42.09
C SER A 490 -23.30 -14.49 41.21
N GLU A 491 -22.14 -14.81 41.77
CA GLU A 491 -21.06 -15.44 41.01
C GLU A 491 -21.44 -16.86 40.56
N VAL A 492 -21.12 -17.20 39.30
CA VAL A 492 -21.30 -18.55 38.74
C VAL A 492 -20.03 -19.35 39.01
N LEU A 493 -20.19 -20.53 39.62
CA LEU A 493 -19.11 -21.45 39.90
C LEU A 493 -19.27 -22.67 38.99
N VAL A 494 -18.21 -22.98 38.23
CA VAL A 494 -18.21 -24.13 37.32
C VAL A 494 -17.11 -25.10 37.71
N LYS A 495 -17.51 -26.33 38.01
CA LYS A 495 -16.60 -27.45 38.31
C LYS A 495 -16.67 -28.47 37.18
N LEU A 496 -15.51 -28.86 36.65
CA LEU A 496 -15.36 -29.94 35.68
C LEU A 496 -14.69 -31.13 36.38
N GLU A 497 -15.29 -32.31 36.29
CA GLU A 497 -14.78 -33.55 36.88
C GLU A 497 -14.71 -34.65 35.80
N HIS A 498 -13.69 -35.51 35.86
CA HIS A 498 -13.45 -36.66 34.96
C HIS A 498 -13.25 -36.31 33.48
N VAL A 499 -12.21 -35.55 33.12
CA VAL A 499 -11.97 -35.17 31.71
C VAL A 499 -11.38 -36.33 30.90
N ASN A 500 -12.23 -37.25 30.41
CA ASN A 500 -11.88 -38.36 29.52
C ASN A 500 -12.72 -38.33 28.23
N ILE A 501 -12.24 -38.95 27.14
CA ILE A 501 -12.97 -39.07 25.87
C ILE A 501 -14.31 -39.79 26.12
N GLY A 502 -15.40 -39.03 26.21
CA GLY A 502 -16.77 -39.56 26.25
C GLY A 502 -17.61 -39.23 27.49
N ALA A 503 -17.05 -38.72 28.60
CA ALA A 503 -17.84 -38.40 29.79
C ALA A 503 -17.21 -37.32 30.69
N ASP A 504 -17.59 -36.05 30.51
CA ASP A 504 -17.24 -34.97 31.43
C ASP A 504 -18.43 -34.65 32.35
N LYS A 505 -18.23 -34.61 33.67
CA LYS A 505 -19.25 -34.13 34.61
C LYS A 505 -19.02 -32.65 34.89
N ARG A 506 -19.85 -31.81 34.27
CA ARG A 506 -19.89 -30.36 34.52
C ARG A 506 -20.98 -30.02 35.52
N THR A 507 -20.58 -29.42 36.65
CA THR A 507 -21.52 -28.91 37.66
C THR A 507 -21.46 -27.38 37.67
N VAL A 508 -22.62 -26.75 37.45
CA VAL A 508 -22.79 -25.29 37.58
C VAL A 508 -23.52 -25.03 38.90
N SER A 509 -22.91 -24.25 39.77
CA SER A 509 -23.51 -23.77 41.01
C SER A 509 -23.38 -22.25 41.10
N TYR A 510 -24.07 -21.66 42.07
CA TYR A 510 -24.16 -20.22 42.22
C TYR A 510 -23.84 -19.85 43.66
N ARG A 511 -23.07 -18.79 43.86
CA ARG A 511 -22.71 -18.33 45.21
C ARG A 511 -23.91 -17.77 45.98
N ARG A 512 -24.81 -17.07 45.28
CA ARG A 512 -25.97 -16.34 45.84
C ARG A 512 -27.22 -16.49 44.96
N PRO A 513 -27.73 -17.70 44.72
CA PRO A 513 -28.89 -17.91 43.89
C PRO A 513 -30.12 -17.21 44.45
N ILE A 514 -31.06 -16.91 43.56
CA ILE A 514 -32.40 -16.42 43.88
C ILE A 514 -33.29 -17.65 44.07
N LEU A 515 -33.73 -17.87 45.29
CA LEU A 515 -34.71 -18.89 45.61
C LEU A 515 -36.10 -18.37 45.27
N VAL A 516 -36.75 -19.05 44.33
CA VAL A 516 -38.03 -18.64 43.77
C VAL A 516 -38.88 -19.86 43.44
N GLY A 517 -40.20 -19.78 43.63
CA GLY A 517 -41.11 -20.88 43.32
C GLY A 517 -41.05 -21.28 41.85
N GLU A 518 -41.02 -22.59 41.56
CA GLU A 518 -40.78 -23.14 40.21
C GLU A 518 -41.75 -22.61 39.14
N LYS A 519 -43.01 -22.38 39.51
CA LYS A 519 -44.08 -21.90 38.62
C LYS A 519 -44.59 -20.50 38.98
N SER A 520 -43.82 -19.74 39.76
CA SER A 520 -44.23 -18.41 40.23
C SER A 520 -44.10 -17.32 39.14
N GLU A 521 -44.90 -16.26 39.26
CA GLU A 521 -44.76 -15.07 38.42
C GLU A 521 -43.42 -14.34 38.65
N SER A 522 -42.92 -14.33 39.90
CA SER A 522 -41.59 -13.77 40.22
C SER A 522 -40.48 -14.47 39.42
N ARG A 523 -40.53 -15.80 39.25
CA ARG A 523 -39.55 -16.52 38.42
C ARG A 523 -39.55 -16.03 36.97
N LYS A 524 -40.74 -15.84 36.38
CA LYS A 524 -40.87 -15.33 35.01
C LYS A 524 -40.28 -13.92 34.89
N ARG A 525 -40.57 -13.04 35.85
CA ARG A 525 -40.04 -11.66 35.90
C ARG A 525 -38.52 -11.62 35.99
N PHE A 526 -37.90 -12.42 36.88
CA PHE A 526 -36.44 -12.49 36.97
C PHE A 526 -35.82 -13.08 35.70
N ALA A 527 -36.42 -14.13 35.13
CA ALA A 527 -35.92 -14.73 33.89
C ALA A 527 -35.96 -13.74 32.72
N ALA A 528 -37.04 -12.96 32.58
CA ALA A 528 -37.16 -11.90 31.59
C ALA A 528 -36.11 -10.80 31.81
N ALA A 529 -35.97 -10.29 33.04
CA ALA A 529 -35.00 -9.24 33.36
C ALA A 529 -33.54 -9.66 33.09
N MET A 530 -33.20 -10.92 33.36
CA MET A 530 -31.88 -11.47 33.02
C MET A 530 -31.68 -11.57 31.51
N GLU A 531 -32.71 -11.97 30.75
CA GLU A 531 -32.64 -12.02 29.30
C GLU A 531 -32.46 -10.63 28.67
N ASP A 532 -33.18 -9.62 29.16
CA ASP A 532 -33.04 -8.23 28.70
C ASP A 532 -31.62 -7.71 28.97
N PHE A 533 -31.07 -7.99 30.15
CA PHE A 533 -29.69 -7.65 30.48
C PHE A 533 -28.69 -8.35 29.54
N ARG A 534 -28.84 -9.67 29.33
CA ARG A 534 -27.98 -10.46 28.43
C ARG A 534 -28.06 -9.98 26.98
N ARG A 535 -29.23 -9.49 26.56
CA ARG A 535 -29.44 -8.95 25.21
C ARG A 535 -28.58 -7.70 24.96
N LEU A 536 -28.47 -6.82 25.95
CA LEU A 536 -27.66 -5.59 25.84
C LEU A 536 -26.19 -5.79 26.23
N PHE A 537 -25.91 -6.66 27.19
CA PHE A 537 -24.59 -6.85 27.81
C PHE A 537 -24.11 -8.31 27.73
N PRO A 538 -23.80 -8.83 26.53
CA PRO A 538 -23.13 -10.11 26.40
C PRO A 538 -21.74 -10.07 27.03
N ALA A 539 -21.29 -11.17 27.64
CA ALA A 539 -19.94 -11.22 28.25
C ALA A 539 -18.82 -11.08 27.19
N ALA A 540 -19.07 -11.54 25.97
CA ALA A 540 -18.25 -11.35 24.78
C ALA A 540 -19.14 -11.07 23.55
N LEU A 541 -18.67 -10.23 22.63
CA LEU A 541 -19.32 -10.02 21.33
C LEU A 541 -19.04 -11.16 20.36
N CYS A 542 -17.81 -11.68 20.40
CA CYS A 542 -17.37 -12.73 19.49
C CYS A 542 -16.19 -13.54 20.04
N TYR A 543 -16.03 -14.76 19.55
CA TYR A 543 -14.84 -15.60 19.76
C TYR A 543 -13.74 -15.24 18.75
N THR A 544 -12.65 -14.62 19.19
CA THR A 544 -11.62 -14.06 18.27
C THR A 544 -10.50 -15.06 17.96
N GLN A 545 -10.43 -16.16 18.71
CA GLN A 545 -9.38 -17.15 18.52
C GLN A 545 -9.61 -18.03 17.28
N ILE A 546 -10.86 -18.17 16.79
CA ILE A 546 -11.32 -18.86 15.56
C ILE A 546 -10.83 -20.32 15.43
N VAL A 547 -9.51 -20.52 15.28
CA VAL A 547 -8.85 -21.82 15.39
C VAL A 547 -8.65 -22.11 16.89
N PRO A 548 -9.35 -23.09 17.47
CA PRO A 548 -9.18 -23.44 18.89
C PRO A 548 -7.77 -24.00 19.16
N VAL A 549 -7.38 -24.05 20.45
CA VAL A 549 -6.07 -24.59 20.85
C VAL A 549 -5.97 -26.06 20.44
N ASP A 550 -4.79 -26.46 19.99
CA ASP A 550 -4.46 -27.83 19.58
C ASP A 550 -4.40 -28.75 20.82
N GLU A 551 -5.57 -29.21 21.26
CA GLU A 551 -5.66 -30.40 22.10
C GLU A 551 -5.68 -31.61 21.15
N LEU A 552 -4.88 -32.63 21.44
CA LEU A 552 -4.63 -33.83 20.61
C LEU A 552 -5.89 -34.62 20.14
N LEU A 553 -7.10 -34.13 20.42
CA LEU A 553 -8.40 -34.81 20.30
C LEU A 553 -9.58 -33.83 20.06
N THR A 554 -9.46 -32.84 19.16
CA THR A 554 -10.58 -31.90 18.87
C THR A 554 -11.28 -32.17 17.52
N LEU A 555 -12.61 -32.16 17.52
CA LEU A 555 -13.46 -32.30 16.32
C LEU A 555 -13.85 -30.93 15.72
N THR A 556 -13.23 -29.84 16.16
CA THR A 556 -13.55 -28.47 15.75
C THR A 556 -12.29 -27.79 15.23
N LEU A 557 -12.20 -27.57 13.91
CA LEU A 557 -11.07 -26.89 13.28
C LEU A 557 -11.24 -25.37 13.25
N LEU A 558 -12.45 -24.90 12.95
CA LEU A 558 -12.81 -23.47 12.89
C LEU A 558 -14.11 -23.25 13.66
N TYR A 559 -14.09 -22.35 14.65
CA TYR A 559 -15.23 -22.04 15.51
C TYR A 559 -15.73 -20.60 15.31
N ARG A 560 -17.02 -20.46 15.00
CA ARG A 560 -17.70 -19.17 14.79
C ARG A 560 -18.75 -18.94 15.87
N GLU A 561 -18.61 -17.84 16.60
CA GLU A 561 -19.63 -17.31 17.49
C GLU A 561 -19.51 -15.79 17.49
N ASP A 562 -20.36 -15.12 16.71
CA ASP A 562 -20.35 -13.68 16.43
C ASP A 562 -21.77 -13.08 16.30
N ASP A 563 -22.79 -13.82 16.73
CA ASP A 563 -24.20 -13.44 16.70
C ASP A 563 -24.49 -12.17 17.53
N HIS A 564 -23.79 -12.01 18.65
CA HIS A 564 -23.89 -10.80 19.47
C HIS A 564 -23.32 -9.57 18.77
N LEU A 565 -22.17 -9.72 18.08
CA LEU A 565 -21.59 -8.66 17.26
C LEU A 565 -22.57 -8.25 16.15
N ALA A 566 -23.06 -9.20 15.37
CA ALA A 566 -24.00 -8.95 14.27
C ALA A 566 -25.26 -8.22 14.74
N ARG A 567 -25.85 -8.64 15.86
CA ARG A 567 -27.08 -8.04 16.39
C ARG A 567 -26.87 -6.60 16.89
N LEU A 568 -25.78 -6.36 17.61
CA LEU A 568 -25.57 -5.14 18.39
C LEU A 568 -24.83 -4.04 17.62
N MET A 569 -23.93 -4.41 16.71
CA MET A 569 -22.99 -3.48 16.07
C MET A 569 -23.19 -3.33 14.58
N LEU A 570 -23.57 -4.40 13.88
CA LEU A 570 -23.47 -4.45 12.44
C LEU A 570 -24.78 -4.04 11.76
N ASP A 571 -24.72 -3.34 10.63
CA ASP A 571 -25.83 -3.22 9.68
C ASP A 571 -25.92 -4.47 8.75
N ALA A 572 -26.88 -4.48 7.82
CA ALA A 572 -27.08 -5.60 6.93
C ALA A 572 -25.88 -5.85 6.00
N ASP A 573 -25.29 -4.81 5.43
CA ASP A 573 -24.15 -4.92 4.52
C ASP A 573 -22.89 -5.43 5.25
N GLN A 574 -22.72 -5.03 6.50
CA GLN A 574 -21.64 -5.49 7.38
C GLN A 574 -21.82 -6.95 7.80
N VAL A 575 -23.05 -7.40 8.06
CA VAL A 575 -23.35 -8.82 8.30
C VAL A 575 -23.03 -9.64 7.06
N ASP A 576 -23.48 -9.20 5.89
CA ASP A 576 -23.20 -9.87 4.61
C ASP A 576 -21.70 -9.90 4.30
N ARG A 577 -20.95 -8.86 4.68
CA ARG A 577 -19.48 -8.84 4.60
C ARG A 577 -18.86 -9.89 5.52
N LEU A 578 -19.28 -9.97 6.78
CA LEU A 578 -18.76 -10.95 7.73
C LEU A 578 -19.08 -12.40 7.30
N ASP A 579 -20.29 -12.64 6.80
CA ASP A 579 -20.70 -13.94 6.27
C ASP A 579 -19.87 -14.37 5.07
N ARG A 580 -19.58 -13.43 4.15
CA ARG A 580 -18.68 -13.67 3.02
C ARG A 580 -17.26 -14.03 3.49
N LEU A 581 -16.69 -13.30 4.46
CA LEU A 581 -15.36 -13.61 4.98
C LEU A 581 -15.28 -15.03 5.57
N TRP A 582 -16.32 -15.45 6.31
CA TRP A 582 -16.40 -16.80 6.85
C TRP A 582 -16.57 -17.87 5.78
N ASP A 583 -17.37 -17.60 4.74
CA ASP A 583 -17.55 -18.50 3.62
C ASP A 583 -16.24 -18.66 2.82
N GLU A 584 -15.53 -17.56 2.58
CA GLU A 584 -14.19 -17.57 1.97
C GLU A 584 -13.19 -18.36 2.80
N LEU A 585 -13.12 -18.15 4.12
CA LEU A 585 -12.23 -18.90 5.01
C LEU A 585 -12.46 -20.42 4.89
N ARG A 586 -13.72 -20.85 4.95
CA ARG A 586 -14.08 -22.28 4.84
C ARG A 586 -13.77 -22.83 3.45
N TYR A 587 -14.01 -22.02 2.42
CA TYR A 587 -13.73 -22.37 1.04
C TYR A 587 -12.23 -22.54 0.79
N VAL A 588 -11.41 -21.56 1.19
CA VAL A 588 -9.96 -21.57 0.98
C VAL A 588 -9.29 -22.66 1.82
N SER A 589 -9.71 -22.85 3.07
CA SER A 589 -9.12 -23.83 3.99
C SER A 589 -9.53 -25.28 3.70
N HIS A 590 -10.55 -25.50 2.87
CA HIS A 590 -11.19 -26.80 2.64
C HIS A 590 -11.67 -27.45 3.95
N GLU A 591 -12.05 -26.63 4.96
CA GLU A 591 -12.41 -27.12 6.30
C GLU A 591 -13.43 -28.26 6.30
N PRO A 592 -14.52 -28.23 5.50
CA PRO A 592 -15.50 -29.30 5.51
C PRO A 592 -14.94 -30.66 5.10
N LEU A 593 -13.91 -30.70 4.25
CA LEU A 593 -13.23 -31.94 3.86
C LEU A 593 -12.25 -32.37 4.94
N ARG A 594 -11.44 -31.43 5.44
CA ARG A 594 -10.44 -31.71 6.49
C ARG A 594 -11.07 -32.23 7.77
N LEU A 595 -12.30 -31.83 8.09
CA LEU A 595 -13.04 -32.37 9.23
C LEU A 595 -13.32 -33.87 9.11
N VAL A 596 -13.54 -34.38 7.91
CA VAL A 596 -13.74 -35.83 7.69
C VAL A 596 -12.42 -36.56 7.94
N ASP A 597 -11.31 -36.07 7.38
CA ASP A 597 -9.98 -36.66 7.57
C ASP A 597 -9.57 -36.72 9.06
N VAL A 598 -9.86 -35.65 9.81
CA VAL A 598 -9.61 -35.58 11.26
C VAL A 598 -10.49 -36.58 12.02
N LEU A 599 -11.76 -36.72 11.65
CA LEU A 599 -12.66 -37.68 12.27
C LEU A 599 -12.22 -39.12 12.01
N ASP A 600 -11.82 -39.45 10.77
CA ASP A 600 -11.32 -40.78 10.40
C ASP A 600 -10.03 -41.11 11.18
N SER A 601 -9.10 -40.15 11.27
CA SER A 601 -7.87 -40.30 12.07
C SER A 601 -8.19 -40.56 13.56
N LEU A 602 -9.17 -39.85 14.12
CA LEU A 602 -9.60 -40.06 15.51
C LEU A 602 -10.21 -41.44 15.71
N LEU A 603 -11.06 -41.90 14.79
CA LEU A 603 -11.63 -43.25 14.85
C LEU A 603 -10.53 -44.33 14.81
N GLU A 604 -9.51 -44.18 13.97
CA GLU A 604 -8.35 -45.08 13.92
C GLU A 604 -7.55 -45.09 15.23
N THR A 605 -7.32 -43.92 15.85
CA THR A 605 -6.59 -43.86 17.14
C THR A 605 -7.37 -44.45 18.33
N THR A 606 -8.67 -44.71 18.20
CA THR A 606 -9.52 -45.27 19.26
C THR A 606 -9.74 -46.79 19.15
N ILE A 607 -9.03 -47.47 18.24
CA ILE A 607 -9.18 -48.91 17.94
C ILE A 607 -9.02 -49.81 19.17
N ASP A 608 -8.20 -49.44 20.16
CA ASP A 608 -7.99 -50.25 21.37
C ASP A 608 -9.20 -50.26 22.34
N HIS A 609 -10.12 -49.30 22.20
CA HIS A 609 -11.36 -49.19 22.97
C HIS A 609 -12.52 -48.68 22.08
N PRO A 610 -13.15 -49.56 21.26
CA PRO A 610 -14.19 -49.14 20.33
C PRO A 610 -15.40 -48.56 21.05
N GLN A 611 -15.56 -47.24 20.98
CA GLN A 611 -16.70 -46.49 21.51
C GLN A 611 -17.86 -46.49 20.49
N ALA A 612 -18.46 -47.66 20.26
CA ALA A 612 -19.54 -47.82 19.30
C ALA A 612 -20.71 -46.85 19.57
N GLY A 613 -21.14 -46.11 18.53
CA GLY A 613 -22.32 -45.22 18.57
C GLY A 613 -22.10 -43.80 19.09
N ILE A 614 -20.89 -43.43 19.56
CA ILE A 614 -20.64 -42.08 20.10
C ILE A 614 -20.47 -41.03 19.00
N PHE A 615 -19.82 -41.41 17.89
CA PHE A 615 -19.50 -40.48 16.79
C PHE A 615 -20.47 -40.56 15.60
N ASP A 616 -21.44 -41.46 15.58
CA ASP A 616 -22.33 -41.70 14.42
C ASP A 616 -23.01 -40.42 13.90
N ASN A 617 -23.47 -39.56 14.81
CA ASN A 617 -24.07 -38.28 14.45
C ASN A 617 -23.04 -37.30 13.87
N ALA A 618 -21.81 -37.30 14.39
CA ALA A 618 -20.71 -36.47 13.88
C ALA A 618 -20.28 -36.96 12.49
N VAL A 619 -20.11 -38.28 12.30
CA VAL A 619 -19.82 -38.92 11.00
C VAL A 619 -20.87 -38.51 9.97
N LYS A 620 -22.16 -38.68 10.29
CA LYS A 620 -23.26 -38.32 9.37
C LYS A 620 -23.26 -36.82 9.03
N SER A 621 -23.08 -35.96 10.03
CA SER A 621 -23.08 -34.50 9.86
C SER A 621 -21.88 -34.01 9.04
N PHE A 622 -20.68 -34.51 9.33
CA PHE A 622 -19.45 -34.09 8.65
C PHE A 622 -19.41 -34.58 7.21
N ASN A 623 -19.84 -35.82 6.95
CA ASN A 623 -20.00 -36.32 5.59
C ASN A 623 -21.02 -35.50 4.79
N ALA A 624 -22.17 -35.14 5.37
CA ALA A 624 -23.14 -34.27 4.70
C ALA A 624 -22.57 -32.87 4.39
N ARG A 625 -21.79 -32.28 5.31
CA ARG A 625 -21.08 -31.00 5.08
C ARG A 625 -20.03 -31.13 3.97
N ALA A 626 -19.23 -32.20 3.99
CA ALA A 626 -18.23 -32.48 2.97
C ALA A 626 -18.87 -32.67 1.59
N ASP A 627 -19.99 -33.39 1.49
CA ASP A 627 -20.72 -33.58 0.24
C ASP A 627 -21.34 -32.29 -0.29
N ALA A 628 -21.92 -31.46 0.59
CA ALA A 628 -22.40 -30.13 0.22
C ALA A 628 -21.24 -29.25 -0.28
N PHE A 629 -20.07 -29.34 0.36
CA PHE A 629 -18.88 -28.60 -0.05
C PHE A 629 -18.32 -29.08 -1.38
N ARG A 630 -18.26 -30.39 -1.64
CA ARG A 630 -17.87 -30.95 -2.96
C ARG A 630 -18.78 -30.43 -4.07
N LYS A 631 -20.10 -30.42 -3.84
CA LYS A 631 -21.07 -29.82 -4.79
C LYS A 631 -20.81 -28.34 -5.00
N LYS A 632 -20.47 -27.60 -3.94
CA LYS A 632 -20.12 -26.18 -4.02
C LYS A 632 -18.84 -25.96 -4.84
N LEU A 633 -17.78 -26.73 -4.62
CA LEU A 633 -16.54 -26.66 -5.41
C LEU A 633 -16.84 -26.82 -6.91
N VAL A 634 -17.65 -27.82 -7.28
CA VAL A 634 -18.06 -28.06 -8.67
C VAL A 634 -18.89 -26.90 -9.22
N ALA A 635 -19.83 -26.37 -8.44
CA ALA A 635 -20.67 -25.24 -8.87
C ALA A 635 -19.84 -23.95 -9.06
N SER A 636 -18.84 -23.72 -8.22
CA SER A 636 -17.95 -22.57 -8.29
C SER A 636 -17.01 -22.61 -9.51
N GLU A 637 -16.71 -23.78 -10.08
CA GLU A 637 -15.81 -23.89 -11.25
C GLU A 637 -16.25 -22.98 -12.41
N ARG A 638 -17.55 -22.95 -12.71
CA ARG A 638 -18.11 -22.08 -13.76
C ARG A 638 -17.89 -20.61 -13.43
N LEU A 639 -18.16 -20.21 -12.19
CA LEU A 639 -18.01 -18.82 -11.73
C LEU A 639 -16.55 -18.36 -11.82
N HIS A 640 -15.59 -19.24 -11.54
CA HIS A 640 -14.18 -18.92 -11.72
C HIS A 640 -13.84 -18.71 -13.19
N VAL A 641 -14.29 -19.57 -14.10
CA VAL A 641 -14.03 -19.42 -15.54
C VAL A 641 -14.68 -18.16 -16.09
N ASP A 642 -15.90 -17.83 -15.65
CA ASP A 642 -16.58 -16.58 -16.01
C ASP A 642 -15.76 -15.37 -15.50
N ALA A 643 -15.33 -15.38 -14.23
CA ALA A 643 -14.47 -14.33 -13.67
C ALA A 643 -13.11 -14.23 -14.38
N LEU A 644 -12.54 -15.34 -14.86
CA LEU A 644 -11.30 -15.36 -15.64
C LEU A 644 -11.47 -14.65 -16.98
N VAL A 645 -12.57 -14.90 -17.67
CA VAL A 645 -12.93 -14.23 -18.93
C VAL A 645 -13.10 -12.73 -18.70
N ASP A 646 -13.85 -12.34 -17.67
CA ASP A 646 -14.05 -10.93 -17.31
C ASP A 646 -12.72 -10.24 -16.97
N PHE A 647 -11.88 -10.89 -16.16
CA PHE A 647 -10.54 -10.40 -15.82
C PHE A 647 -9.67 -10.20 -17.06
N THR A 648 -9.75 -11.11 -18.05
CA THR A 648 -8.95 -11.01 -19.28
C THR A 648 -9.23 -9.73 -20.05
N SER A 649 -10.48 -9.24 -20.06
CA SER A 649 -10.82 -7.98 -20.73
C SER A 649 -10.05 -6.78 -20.15
N GLN A 650 -9.80 -6.80 -18.83
CA GLN A 650 -8.99 -5.80 -18.15
C GLN A 650 -7.51 -5.98 -18.47
N VAL A 651 -6.99 -7.22 -18.41
CA VAL A 651 -5.58 -7.54 -18.70
C VAL A 651 -5.20 -7.16 -20.13
N TRP A 652 -6.07 -7.41 -21.10
CA TRP A 652 -5.84 -7.07 -22.51
C TRP A 652 -6.26 -5.64 -22.84
N ARG A 653 -6.71 -4.88 -21.84
CA ARG A 653 -7.11 -3.46 -21.92
C ARG A 653 -8.21 -3.22 -22.96
N ARG A 654 -9.03 -4.24 -23.25
CA ARG A 654 -10.14 -4.17 -24.22
C ARG A 654 -11.18 -5.28 -24.01
N PRO A 655 -12.41 -5.07 -24.50
CA PRO A 655 -13.38 -6.16 -24.63
C PRO A 655 -12.81 -7.33 -25.44
N LEU A 656 -13.15 -8.54 -25.01
CA LEU A 656 -12.86 -9.76 -25.75
C LEU A 656 -13.81 -9.92 -26.93
N THR A 657 -13.29 -10.49 -28.00
CA THR A 657 -14.14 -11.02 -29.07
C THR A 657 -14.80 -12.34 -28.61
N LYS A 658 -15.92 -12.71 -29.22
CA LYS A 658 -16.59 -13.99 -28.96
C LYS A 658 -15.68 -15.20 -29.20
N ILE A 659 -14.76 -15.08 -30.17
CA ILE A 659 -13.79 -16.12 -30.49
C ILE A 659 -12.78 -16.25 -29.35
N GLU A 660 -12.22 -15.13 -28.88
CA GLU A 660 -11.26 -15.14 -27.76
C GLU A 660 -11.86 -15.68 -26.47
N GLU A 661 -13.10 -15.31 -26.15
CA GLU A 661 -13.82 -15.90 -25.01
C GLU A 661 -13.98 -17.42 -25.18
N THR A 662 -14.41 -17.86 -26.36
CA THR A 662 -14.61 -19.28 -26.67
C THR A 662 -13.29 -20.05 -26.57
N ASP A 663 -12.19 -19.48 -27.06
CA ASP A 663 -10.86 -20.09 -27.03
C ASP A 663 -10.34 -20.26 -25.60
N LEU A 664 -10.57 -19.29 -24.71
CA LEU A 664 -10.21 -19.38 -23.30
C LEU A 664 -10.99 -20.48 -22.59
N ARG A 665 -12.30 -20.56 -22.82
CA ARG A 665 -13.16 -21.61 -22.26
C ARG A 665 -12.77 -23.00 -22.80
N ASN A 666 -12.46 -23.09 -24.09
CA ASN A 666 -11.99 -24.33 -24.72
C ASN A 666 -10.63 -24.77 -24.19
N LEU A 667 -9.71 -23.84 -23.93
CA LEU A 667 -8.43 -24.14 -23.31
C LEU A 667 -8.63 -24.75 -21.91
N TYR A 668 -9.44 -24.09 -21.08
CA TYR A 668 -9.79 -24.63 -19.76
C TYR A 668 -10.40 -26.04 -19.88
N GLY A 669 -11.37 -26.24 -20.78
CA GLY A 669 -12.00 -27.54 -21.03
C GLY A 669 -10.99 -28.63 -21.40
N LYS A 670 -10.09 -28.35 -22.35
CA LYS A 670 -9.02 -29.29 -22.77
C LYS A 670 -8.08 -29.65 -21.62
N LEU A 671 -7.74 -28.69 -20.76
CA LEU A 671 -6.90 -28.97 -19.59
C LEU A 671 -7.61 -29.91 -18.61
N ARG A 672 -8.94 -29.78 -18.44
CA ARG A 672 -9.74 -30.71 -17.64
C ARG A 672 -9.85 -32.09 -18.27
N GLU A 673 -9.98 -32.20 -19.59
CA GLU A 673 -9.93 -33.47 -20.34
C GLU A 673 -8.61 -34.21 -20.14
N LEU A 674 -7.50 -33.48 -20.01
CA LEU A 674 -6.18 -34.03 -19.65
C LEU A 674 -6.05 -34.41 -18.17
N SER A 675 -7.15 -34.49 -17.43
CA SER A 675 -7.21 -34.89 -16.02
C SER A 675 -6.48 -33.96 -15.04
N LEU A 676 -6.14 -32.72 -15.43
CA LEU A 676 -5.67 -31.72 -14.48
C LEU A 676 -6.80 -31.31 -13.56
N SER A 677 -6.49 -31.01 -12.30
CA SER A 677 -7.47 -30.49 -11.35
C SER A 677 -8.01 -29.12 -11.80
N HIS A 678 -9.16 -28.71 -11.23
CA HIS A 678 -9.74 -27.41 -11.51
C HIS A 678 -8.75 -26.26 -11.26
N GLU A 679 -8.02 -26.30 -10.14
CA GLU A 679 -7.03 -25.26 -9.81
C GLU A 679 -5.89 -25.20 -10.81
N GLU A 680 -5.34 -26.35 -11.21
CA GLU A 680 -4.24 -26.41 -12.18
C GLU A 680 -4.70 -25.92 -13.56
N ALA A 681 -5.87 -26.36 -14.03
CA ALA A 681 -6.44 -25.93 -15.30
C ALA A 681 -6.74 -24.41 -15.30
N PHE A 682 -7.28 -23.88 -14.21
CA PHE A 682 -7.51 -22.45 -14.03
C PHE A 682 -6.20 -21.66 -14.07
N ARG A 683 -5.20 -22.07 -13.27
CA ARG A 683 -3.90 -21.36 -13.20
C ARG A 683 -3.16 -21.40 -14.53
N LEU A 684 -3.20 -22.50 -15.28
CA LEU A 684 -2.59 -22.55 -16.61
C LEU A 684 -3.33 -21.70 -17.64
N SER A 685 -4.66 -21.63 -17.55
CA SER A 685 -5.47 -20.72 -18.38
C SER A 685 -5.14 -19.25 -18.08
N LEU A 686 -4.97 -18.91 -16.79
CA LEU A 686 -4.50 -17.61 -16.33
C LEU A 686 -3.08 -17.29 -16.81
N ALA A 687 -2.15 -18.25 -16.74
CA ALA A 687 -0.80 -18.08 -17.26
C ALA A 687 -0.81 -17.78 -18.78
N ARG A 688 -1.72 -18.42 -19.55
CA ARG A 688 -1.89 -18.16 -20.98
C ARG A 688 -2.34 -16.73 -21.28
N ILE A 689 -3.12 -16.11 -20.39
CA ILE A 689 -3.58 -14.71 -20.51
C ILE A 689 -2.40 -13.74 -20.42
N PHE A 690 -1.45 -13.98 -19.50
CA PHE A 690 -0.26 -13.15 -19.28
C PHE A 690 0.88 -13.36 -20.30
N VAL A 691 0.73 -14.30 -21.23
CA VAL A 691 1.69 -14.47 -22.35
C VAL A 691 1.04 -14.20 -23.71
N ALA A 692 -0.21 -13.75 -23.71
CA ALA A 692 -0.93 -13.44 -24.93
C ALA A 692 -0.41 -12.14 -25.56
N SER A 693 -0.40 -12.08 -26.89
CA SER A 693 -0.01 -10.87 -27.62
C SER A 693 -0.76 -9.60 -27.17
N PRO A 694 -2.10 -9.61 -26.95
CA PRO A 694 -2.81 -8.43 -26.47
C PRO A 694 -2.39 -7.92 -25.08
N PHE A 695 -1.78 -8.78 -24.25
CA PHE A 695 -1.19 -8.35 -22.97
C PHE A 695 0.24 -7.85 -23.15
N LEU A 696 1.08 -8.62 -23.85
CA LEU A 696 2.49 -8.32 -24.03
C LEU A 696 2.72 -7.09 -24.92
N TYR A 697 1.81 -6.78 -25.82
CA TYR A 697 1.92 -5.69 -26.79
C TYR A 697 0.86 -4.62 -26.60
N ARG A 698 1.26 -3.38 -26.88
CA ARG A 698 0.35 -2.24 -27.05
C ARG A 698 0.00 -2.17 -28.53
N LEU A 699 -1.07 -2.87 -28.90
CA LEU A 699 -1.51 -2.98 -30.29
C LEU A 699 -2.34 -1.75 -30.67
N GLU A 700 -1.96 -1.12 -31.77
CA GLU A 700 -2.71 -0.03 -32.39
C GLU A 700 -3.04 -0.39 -33.84
N VAL A 701 -4.20 0.02 -34.31
CA VAL A 701 -4.67 -0.32 -35.66
C VAL A 701 -4.48 0.88 -36.59
N PRO A 702 -3.50 0.87 -37.51
CA PRO A 702 -3.35 1.96 -38.46
C PRO A 702 -4.47 1.93 -39.52
N PRO A 703 -4.90 3.12 -40.02
CA PRO A 703 -5.88 3.20 -41.09
C PRO A 703 -5.33 2.64 -42.41
N GLU A 704 -6.22 2.24 -43.31
CA GLU A 704 -5.86 1.87 -44.68
C GLU A 704 -5.50 3.14 -45.48
N GLY A 705 -4.43 3.07 -46.29
CA GLY A 705 -3.93 4.20 -47.09
C GLY A 705 -2.79 4.98 -46.42
N ALA A 706 -2.31 6.04 -47.06
CA ALA A 706 -1.11 6.77 -46.61
C ALA A 706 -1.41 7.86 -45.57
N ASP A 707 -2.67 8.29 -45.44
CA ASP A 707 -3.06 9.42 -44.60
C ASP A 707 -3.14 9.03 -43.11
N PRO A 708 -2.66 9.88 -42.19
CA PRO A 708 -2.82 9.65 -40.75
C PRO A 708 -4.29 9.74 -40.29
N ALA A 709 -4.65 8.96 -39.27
CA ALA A 709 -5.96 9.04 -38.61
C ALA A 709 -5.82 9.12 -37.08
N PRO A 710 -6.84 9.62 -36.35
CA PRO A 710 -6.85 9.56 -34.89
C PRO A 710 -6.78 8.11 -34.40
N VAL A 711 -6.03 7.89 -33.31
CA VAL A 711 -6.14 6.62 -32.59
C VAL A 711 -7.49 6.54 -31.88
N THR A 712 -7.92 5.34 -31.51
CA THR A 712 -9.15 5.16 -30.73
C THR A 712 -9.00 5.68 -29.29
N ASP A 713 -10.10 6.00 -28.59
CA ASP A 713 -10.08 6.41 -27.17
C ASP A 713 -9.29 5.42 -26.29
N ARG A 714 -9.41 4.13 -26.59
CA ARG A 714 -8.72 3.06 -25.86
C ARG A 714 -7.20 3.07 -26.10
N GLU A 715 -6.78 3.27 -27.33
CA GLU A 715 -5.36 3.41 -27.68
C GLU A 715 -4.79 4.72 -27.09
N LEU A 716 -5.54 5.82 -27.14
CA LEU A 716 -5.17 7.09 -26.51
C LEU A 716 -5.02 6.97 -24.99
N ALA A 717 -5.96 6.29 -24.32
CA ALA A 717 -5.86 5.99 -22.89
C ALA A 717 -4.63 5.15 -22.57
N SER A 718 -4.32 4.15 -23.39
CA SER A 718 -3.10 3.36 -23.24
C SER A 718 -1.84 4.20 -23.48
N ARG A 719 -1.80 5.10 -24.47
CA ARG A 719 -0.68 6.01 -24.66
C ARG A 719 -0.49 6.90 -23.43
N LEU A 720 -1.57 7.47 -22.88
CA LEU A 720 -1.55 8.34 -21.71
C LEU A 720 -1.08 7.60 -20.44
N SER A 721 -1.63 6.41 -20.16
CA SER A 721 -1.31 5.66 -18.96
C SER A 721 0.12 5.11 -18.94
N TYR A 722 0.62 4.63 -20.09
CA TYR A 722 2.00 4.17 -20.17
C TYR A 722 3.00 5.32 -20.25
N PHE A 723 2.59 6.48 -20.75
CA PHE A 723 3.41 7.69 -20.64
C PHE A 723 3.56 8.12 -19.18
N LEU A 724 2.48 8.26 -18.41
CA LEU A 724 2.55 8.86 -17.07
C LEU A 724 2.80 7.86 -15.93
N TRP A 725 2.35 6.61 -16.07
CA TRP A 725 2.38 5.60 -15.01
C TRP A 725 3.06 4.30 -15.41
N SER A 726 3.63 4.20 -16.62
CA SER A 726 4.26 2.97 -17.13
C SER A 726 3.39 1.72 -16.92
N SER A 727 2.06 1.87 -16.99
CA SER A 727 1.09 0.83 -16.65
C SER A 727 -0.24 1.10 -17.34
N MET A 728 -1.19 0.18 -17.16
CA MET A 728 -2.50 0.24 -17.78
C MET A 728 -3.37 1.42 -17.27
N PRO A 729 -4.39 1.84 -18.04
CA PRO A 729 -5.41 2.80 -17.57
C PRO A 729 -6.08 2.31 -16.29
N ASP A 730 -6.45 3.22 -15.39
CA ASP A 730 -7.28 2.89 -14.22
C ASP A 730 -8.77 2.90 -14.55
N ASP A 731 -9.62 2.58 -13.57
CA ASP A 731 -11.08 2.51 -13.76
C ASP A 731 -11.69 3.84 -14.21
N GLU A 732 -11.22 4.96 -13.67
CA GLU A 732 -11.72 6.28 -14.06
C GLU A 732 -11.41 6.57 -15.54
N LEU A 733 -10.17 6.36 -15.97
CA LEU A 733 -9.80 6.56 -17.37
C LEU A 733 -10.53 5.59 -18.30
N ARG A 734 -10.74 4.33 -17.89
CA ARG A 734 -11.57 3.36 -18.63
C ARG A 734 -13.03 3.79 -18.74
N SER A 735 -13.59 4.41 -17.69
CA SER A 735 -14.95 4.94 -17.70
C SER A 735 -15.11 6.07 -18.72
N VAL A 736 -14.12 6.97 -18.81
CA VAL A 736 -14.08 8.04 -19.82
C VAL A 736 -13.94 7.47 -21.24
N VAL A 737 -13.15 6.41 -21.43
CA VAL A 737 -13.07 5.70 -22.72
C VAL A 737 -14.42 5.08 -23.09
N ALA A 738 -15.14 4.53 -22.12
CA ALA A 738 -16.45 3.92 -22.36
C ALA A 738 -17.52 4.95 -22.78
N SER A 739 -17.39 6.23 -22.37
CA SER A 739 -18.28 7.30 -22.81
C SER A 739 -17.90 7.91 -24.17
N GLY A 740 -16.74 7.58 -24.74
CA GLY A 740 -16.26 8.10 -26.03
C GLY A 740 -15.80 9.56 -25.99
N ALA A 741 -15.49 10.08 -24.80
CA ALA A 741 -15.22 11.51 -24.59
C ALA A 741 -13.72 11.84 -24.48
N LEU A 742 -12.81 10.87 -24.55
CA LEU A 742 -11.39 11.11 -24.23
C LEU A 742 -10.68 12.02 -25.25
N HIS A 743 -11.17 12.09 -26.48
CA HIS A 743 -10.63 12.99 -27.51
C HIS A 743 -10.93 14.47 -27.26
N GLU A 744 -11.86 14.80 -26.35
CA GLU A 744 -12.15 16.18 -25.98
C GLU A 744 -10.94 16.78 -25.24
N PRO A 745 -10.35 17.89 -25.73
CA PRO A 745 -9.13 18.45 -25.16
C PRO A 745 -9.21 18.72 -23.65
N GLY A 746 -10.32 19.25 -23.16
CA GLY A 746 -10.50 19.53 -21.73
C GLY A 746 -10.52 18.28 -20.86
N ILE A 747 -11.13 17.20 -21.34
CA ILE A 747 -11.19 15.90 -20.63
C ILE A 747 -9.81 15.24 -20.63
N LEU A 748 -9.11 15.24 -21.77
CA LEU A 748 -7.76 14.68 -21.87
C LEU A 748 -6.77 15.40 -20.94
N ILE A 749 -6.82 16.73 -20.90
CA ILE A 749 -6.01 17.55 -19.98
C ILE A 749 -6.36 17.22 -18.53
N HIS A 750 -7.64 17.19 -18.18
CA HIS A 750 -8.08 16.87 -16.82
C HIS A 750 -7.58 15.49 -16.38
N GLN A 751 -7.68 14.47 -17.24
CA GLN A 751 -7.17 13.13 -16.95
C GLN A 751 -5.64 13.13 -16.81
N ALA A 752 -4.89 13.81 -17.69
CA ALA A 752 -3.44 13.93 -17.55
C ALA A 752 -3.04 14.59 -16.22
N GLN A 753 -3.68 15.71 -15.85
CA GLN A 753 -3.41 16.42 -14.60
C GLN A 753 -3.76 15.60 -13.35
N ARG A 754 -4.90 14.89 -13.36
CA ARG A 754 -5.27 13.96 -12.30
C ARG A 754 -4.20 12.88 -12.13
N MET A 755 -3.76 12.29 -13.23
CA MET A 755 -2.78 11.22 -13.22
C MET A 755 -1.40 11.68 -12.73
N LEU A 756 -1.03 12.93 -13.02
CA LEU A 756 0.19 13.55 -12.48
C LEU A 756 0.15 13.74 -10.96
N LYS A 757 -1.03 13.84 -10.34
CA LYS A 757 -1.18 13.96 -8.88
C LYS A 757 -1.22 12.61 -8.15
N ASP A 758 -1.44 11.52 -8.87
CA ASP A 758 -1.48 10.16 -8.30
C ASP A 758 -0.08 9.68 -7.88
N GLY A 759 0.01 8.84 -6.85
CA GLY A 759 1.29 8.28 -6.37
C GLY A 759 2.03 7.44 -7.41
N ARG A 760 1.35 6.92 -8.44
CA ARG A 760 1.95 6.18 -9.56
C ARG A 760 2.83 7.04 -10.46
N VAL A 761 2.72 8.39 -10.43
CA VAL A 761 3.60 9.29 -11.18
C VAL A 761 5.07 9.14 -10.80
N ARG A 762 5.35 8.56 -9.62
CA ARG A 762 6.69 8.12 -9.24
C ARG A 762 7.38 7.27 -10.33
N ARG A 763 6.61 6.52 -11.11
CA ARG A 763 7.14 5.72 -12.23
C ARG A 763 7.62 6.60 -13.38
N LEU A 764 7.04 7.76 -13.60
CA LEU A 764 7.60 8.74 -14.55
C LEU A 764 8.93 9.31 -14.02
N ALA A 765 9.05 9.54 -12.71
CA ALA A 765 10.33 9.94 -12.11
C ALA A 765 11.42 8.89 -12.33
N THR A 766 11.10 7.61 -12.10
CA THR A 766 12.05 6.50 -12.27
C THR A 766 12.30 6.18 -13.75
N GLU A 767 11.27 5.87 -14.52
CA GLU A 767 11.41 5.30 -15.88
C GLU A 767 11.74 6.35 -16.95
N PHE A 768 11.36 7.62 -16.75
CA PHE A 768 11.74 8.70 -17.64
C PHE A 768 12.93 9.47 -17.08
N ALA A 769 12.75 10.17 -15.95
CA ALA A 769 13.73 11.16 -15.54
C ALA A 769 15.05 10.52 -15.05
N CYS A 770 15.01 9.42 -14.30
CA CYS A 770 16.25 8.74 -13.90
C CYS A 770 16.96 8.07 -15.10
N GLN A 771 16.22 7.56 -16.10
CA GLN A 771 16.84 7.05 -17.34
C GLN A 771 17.49 8.18 -18.13
N TRP A 772 16.79 9.30 -18.36
CA TRP A 772 17.36 10.48 -19.04
C TRP A 772 18.63 10.96 -18.34
N LEU A 773 18.60 11.11 -17.02
CA LEU A 773 19.73 11.62 -16.24
C LEU A 773 20.85 10.60 -16.04
N HIS A 774 20.73 9.38 -16.59
CA HIS A 774 21.68 8.27 -16.43
C HIS A 774 21.90 7.87 -14.96
N ILE A 775 20.88 8.01 -14.12
CA ILE A 775 20.85 7.60 -12.70
C ILE A 775 19.86 6.45 -12.44
N HIS A 776 19.28 5.87 -13.48
CA HIS A 776 18.46 4.66 -13.37
C HIS A 776 19.28 3.47 -12.81
N ASP A 777 18.61 2.58 -12.08
CA ASP A 777 19.20 1.44 -11.37
C ASP A 777 20.44 1.83 -10.54
N PHE A 778 20.34 2.93 -9.78
CA PHE A 778 21.44 3.39 -8.94
C PHE A 778 21.65 2.53 -7.69
N ASP A 779 20.58 2.04 -7.07
CA ASP A 779 20.65 1.23 -5.85
C ASP A 779 21.51 -0.05 -5.99
N PRO A 780 21.44 -0.83 -7.08
CA PRO A 780 22.33 -1.98 -7.28
C PRO A 780 23.77 -1.60 -7.73
N LEU A 781 24.19 -0.32 -7.70
CA LEU A 781 25.53 0.07 -8.13
C LEU A 781 26.61 -0.42 -7.14
N GLU A 782 27.47 -1.35 -7.59
CA GLU A 782 28.58 -1.93 -6.80
C GLU A 782 29.96 -1.38 -7.16
N GLN A 783 30.05 -0.53 -8.18
CA GLN A 783 31.33 -0.10 -8.77
C GLN A 783 32.16 0.84 -7.88
N LYS A 784 31.66 1.29 -6.72
CA LYS A 784 32.38 2.21 -5.83
C LYS A 784 33.22 1.43 -4.82
N SER A 785 34.47 1.85 -4.65
CA SER A 785 35.40 1.21 -3.73
C SER A 785 34.98 1.44 -2.28
N GLU A 786 34.58 0.38 -1.58
CA GLU A 786 34.23 0.42 -0.15
C GLU A 786 35.41 0.88 0.73
N LYS A 787 36.65 0.62 0.29
CA LYS A 787 37.85 1.14 0.96
C LYS A 787 37.90 2.67 0.96
N HIS A 788 37.53 3.31 -0.14
CA HIS A 788 37.58 4.77 -0.29
C HIS A 788 36.27 5.44 0.14
N PHE A 789 35.15 4.72 0.04
CA PHE A 789 33.80 5.21 0.29
C PHE A 789 33.01 4.23 1.18
N PRO A 790 33.42 4.02 2.45
CA PRO A 790 32.84 2.97 3.30
C PRO A 790 31.35 3.14 3.59
N LYS A 791 30.83 4.37 3.63
CA LYS A 791 29.40 4.64 3.82
C LYS A 791 28.55 4.49 2.55
N PHE A 792 29.15 4.21 1.38
CA PHE A 792 28.39 4.24 0.11
C PHE A 792 27.32 3.16 0.02
N VAL A 793 27.62 1.93 0.43
CA VAL A 793 26.67 0.80 0.38
C VAL A 793 25.43 1.09 1.24
N GLU A 794 25.62 1.70 2.41
CA GLU A 794 24.54 2.07 3.33
C GLU A 794 23.71 3.26 2.80
N LEU A 795 24.33 4.18 2.06
CA LEU A 795 23.71 5.43 1.60
C LEU A 795 23.09 5.33 0.20
N ARG A 796 23.54 4.43 -0.68
CA ARG A 796 23.17 4.45 -2.11
C ARG A 796 21.66 4.36 -2.35
N GLY A 797 20.94 3.58 -1.55
CA GLY A 797 19.47 3.52 -1.60
C GLY A 797 18.81 4.85 -1.22
N ALA A 798 19.31 5.52 -0.18
CA ALA A 798 18.82 6.85 0.20
C ALA A 798 19.16 7.92 -0.84
N MET A 799 20.36 7.89 -1.43
CA MET A 799 20.74 8.80 -2.52
C MET A 799 19.80 8.65 -3.71
N TYR A 800 19.44 7.41 -4.07
CA TYR A 800 18.50 7.18 -5.17
C TYR A 800 17.09 7.67 -4.84
N GLU A 801 16.65 7.39 -3.62
CA GLU A 801 15.34 7.80 -3.13
C GLU A 801 15.18 9.32 -3.05
N GLU A 802 16.23 10.08 -2.70
CA GLU A 802 16.25 11.55 -2.81
C GLU A 802 15.87 12.00 -4.23
N SER A 803 16.58 11.47 -5.23
CA SER A 803 16.39 11.86 -6.63
C SER A 803 14.97 11.55 -7.09
N ILE A 804 14.46 10.35 -6.78
CA ILE A 804 13.10 9.94 -7.17
C ILE A 804 12.04 10.79 -6.46
N ARG A 805 12.21 11.10 -5.16
CA ARG A 805 11.26 11.94 -4.41
C ARG A 805 11.22 13.36 -4.94
N PHE A 806 12.38 13.96 -5.21
CA PHE A 806 12.44 15.29 -5.78
C PHE A 806 11.71 15.36 -7.12
N LEU A 807 11.96 14.40 -8.02
CA LEU A 807 11.31 14.35 -9.33
C LEU A 807 9.81 14.08 -9.21
N THR A 808 9.40 13.21 -8.29
CA THR A 808 7.98 12.93 -8.02
C THR A 808 7.27 14.19 -7.53
N ASP A 809 7.87 14.91 -6.58
CA ASP A 809 7.34 16.18 -6.05
C ASP A 809 7.24 17.25 -7.15
N LEU A 810 8.28 17.40 -7.98
CA LEU A 810 8.28 18.31 -9.12
C LEU A 810 7.10 18.04 -10.06
N PHE A 811 6.77 16.77 -10.32
CA PHE A 811 5.67 16.40 -11.20
C PHE A 811 4.30 16.60 -10.53
N GLN A 812 4.15 16.22 -9.26
CA GLN A 812 2.87 16.31 -8.53
C GLN A 812 2.46 17.75 -8.20
N THR A 813 3.43 18.60 -7.89
CA THR A 813 3.22 20.00 -7.52
C THR A 813 3.20 20.95 -8.71
N ASP A 814 3.36 20.42 -9.93
CA ASP A 814 3.58 21.20 -11.14
C ASP A 814 4.71 22.23 -10.95
N GLY A 815 5.87 21.74 -10.51
CA GLY A 815 7.05 22.56 -10.29
C GLY A 815 7.65 23.10 -11.58
N SER A 816 8.42 24.18 -11.45
CA SER A 816 9.18 24.73 -12.58
C SER A 816 10.34 23.80 -12.95
N LEU A 817 10.51 23.49 -14.22
CA LEU A 817 11.63 22.69 -14.71
C LEU A 817 13.00 23.31 -14.39
N LEU A 818 13.05 24.62 -14.15
CA LEU A 818 14.28 25.29 -13.72
C LEU A 818 14.73 24.86 -12.32
N SER A 819 13.81 24.38 -11.47
CA SER A 819 14.14 23.81 -10.16
C SER A 819 15.05 22.58 -10.24
N LEU A 820 15.08 21.87 -11.38
CA LEU A 820 16.08 20.84 -11.64
C LEU A 820 17.51 21.38 -11.57
N LEU A 821 17.73 22.67 -11.85
CA LEU A 821 19.05 23.29 -11.80
C LEU A 821 19.28 24.03 -10.48
N ASN A 822 18.25 24.71 -9.95
CA ASN A 822 18.42 25.73 -8.91
C ASN A 822 17.48 25.63 -7.71
N ALA A 823 16.87 24.47 -7.44
CA ALA A 823 16.07 24.30 -6.23
C ALA A 823 16.89 24.60 -4.97
N ASP A 824 16.25 25.22 -3.97
CA ASP A 824 16.80 25.43 -2.63
C ASP A 824 16.22 24.44 -1.61
N HIS A 825 15.83 23.26 -2.09
CA HIS A 825 15.30 22.19 -1.26
C HIS A 825 15.71 20.82 -1.76
N THR A 826 15.62 19.81 -0.89
CA THR A 826 15.73 18.40 -1.25
C THR A 826 14.93 17.51 -0.29
N PHE A 827 14.94 16.20 -0.51
CA PHE A 827 14.31 15.20 0.35
C PHE A 827 15.38 14.31 1.00
N VAL A 828 15.40 14.26 2.32
CA VAL A 828 16.42 13.52 3.09
C VAL A 828 15.80 12.76 4.25
N ASN A 829 16.42 11.63 4.61
CA ASN A 829 16.29 11.00 5.92
C ASN A 829 17.54 11.30 6.76
N GLY A 830 17.58 10.86 8.03
CA GLY A 830 18.69 11.14 8.95
C GLY A 830 20.08 10.80 8.40
N PRO A 831 20.34 9.56 7.91
CA PRO A 831 21.65 9.20 7.36
C PRO A 831 22.09 10.07 6.17
N LEU A 832 21.17 10.41 5.26
CA LEU A 832 21.51 11.24 4.11
C LEU A 832 21.71 12.71 4.50
N ALA A 833 20.93 13.21 5.46
CA ALA A 833 21.10 14.55 6.02
C ALA A 833 22.46 14.72 6.70
N GLU A 834 22.91 13.73 7.48
CA GLU A 834 24.27 13.70 8.06
C GLU A 834 25.34 13.73 6.96
N PHE A 835 25.16 12.92 5.91
CA PHE A 835 26.08 12.88 4.77
C PHE A 835 26.18 14.22 4.04
N TYR A 836 25.09 14.98 3.98
CA TYR A 836 25.03 16.31 3.36
C TYR A 836 25.36 17.47 4.30
N GLY A 837 25.40 17.25 5.61
CA GLY A 837 25.56 18.32 6.60
C GLY A 837 24.31 19.17 6.80
N ILE A 838 23.12 18.62 6.54
CA ILE A 838 21.83 19.29 6.72
C ILE A 838 21.37 19.10 8.18
N PRO A 839 21.20 20.17 8.98
CA PRO A 839 20.81 20.05 10.39
C PRO A 839 19.31 19.76 10.55
N GLY A 840 18.92 19.21 11.70
CA GLY A 840 17.51 19.10 12.11
C GLY A 840 16.71 17.92 11.55
N VAL A 841 17.34 16.99 10.83
CA VAL A 841 16.71 15.77 10.31
C VAL A 841 17.34 14.53 10.94
N GLU A 842 16.53 13.74 11.65
CA GLU A 842 16.97 12.53 12.35
C GLU A 842 16.06 11.32 11.99
N GLY A 843 16.57 10.11 12.19
CA GLY A 843 15.82 8.87 12.00
C GLY A 843 15.60 8.46 10.54
N ALA A 844 14.79 7.42 10.33
CA ALA A 844 14.54 6.84 9.00
C ALA A 844 13.45 7.58 8.19
N THR A 845 12.71 8.49 8.82
CA THR A 845 11.60 9.21 8.19
C THR A 845 12.11 10.25 7.19
N TRP A 846 11.51 10.27 6.00
CA TRP A 846 11.83 11.24 4.96
C TRP A 846 11.20 12.60 5.24
N GLN A 847 11.99 13.67 5.06
CA GLN A 847 11.57 15.05 5.24
C GLN A 847 12.02 15.91 4.06
N ARG A 848 11.24 16.93 3.72
CA ARG A 848 11.63 17.97 2.77
C ARG A 848 12.44 19.02 3.51
N ALA A 849 13.72 19.17 3.17
CA ALA A 849 14.63 20.16 3.76
C ALA A 849 14.76 21.37 2.85
N GLU A 850 14.66 22.57 3.42
CA GLU A 850 14.75 23.88 2.74
C GLU A 850 16.11 24.54 3.02
N GLY A 851 16.50 25.54 2.23
CA GLY A 851 17.73 26.31 2.42
C GLY A 851 19.02 25.54 2.09
N VAL A 852 18.89 24.44 1.34
CA VAL A 852 19.97 23.44 1.21
C VAL A 852 21.11 23.89 0.30
N GLN A 853 20.96 25.00 -0.44
CA GLN A 853 22.07 25.59 -1.20
C GLN A 853 23.21 26.04 -0.30
N GLN A 854 22.95 26.38 0.96
CA GLN A 854 23.98 26.72 1.94
C GLN A 854 24.93 25.54 2.23
N GLN A 855 24.45 24.30 2.04
CA GLN A 855 25.24 23.07 2.15
C GLN A 855 25.75 22.59 0.77
N GLY A 856 25.68 23.43 -0.26
CA GLY A 856 26.07 23.08 -1.63
C GLY A 856 25.11 22.08 -2.29
N ARG A 857 23.87 21.95 -1.81
CA ARG A 857 22.84 21.05 -2.39
C ARG A 857 21.84 21.82 -3.23
N GLY A 858 20.83 21.09 -3.74
CA GLY A 858 19.79 21.63 -4.60
C GLY A 858 20.01 21.37 -6.09
N GLY A 859 19.02 20.80 -6.77
CA GLY A 859 19.11 20.48 -8.20
C GLY A 859 20.06 19.32 -8.57
N ILE A 860 19.93 18.87 -9.81
CA ILE A 860 20.52 17.64 -10.36
C ILE A 860 22.05 17.64 -10.43
N LEU A 861 22.67 18.82 -10.48
CA LEU A 861 24.13 18.98 -10.50
C LEU A 861 24.76 18.64 -9.14
N ALA A 862 23.98 18.68 -8.06
CA ALA A 862 24.44 18.46 -6.69
C ALA A 862 23.98 17.12 -6.08
N TRP A 863 23.16 16.35 -6.82
CA TRP A 863 22.71 15.04 -6.37
C TRP A 863 23.87 14.06 -6.26
N ALA A 864 23.89 13.30 -5.17
CA ALA A 864 24.90 12.26 -4.98
C ALA A 864 24.81 11.17 -6.07
N THR A 865 23.61 10.87 -6.59
CA THR A 865 23.40 9.91 -7.68
C THR A 865 24.13 10.31 -8.95
N THR A 866 23.93 11.57 -9.40
CA THR A 866 24.62 12.16 -10.55
C THR A 866 26.12 12.14 -10.34
N LEU A 867 26.59 12.71 -9.23
CA LEU A 867 28.02 12.85 -8.93
C LEU A 867 28.72 11.50 -8.83
N ALA A 868 28.04 10.49 -8.29
CA ALA A 868 28.56 9.13 -8.19
C ALA A 868 28.55 8.40 -9.54
N LYS A 869 27.48 8.44 -10.33
CA LYS A 869 27.45 7.80 -11.67
C LYS A 869 28.48 8.39 -12.62
N GLN A 870 28.73 9.70 -12.50
CA GLN A 870 29.72 10.41 -13.30
C GLN A 870 31.09 10.50 -12.58
N SER A 871 31.57 9.41 -12.00
CA SER A 871 32.88 9.34 -11.33
C SER A 871 33.44 7.91 -11.33
N GLY A 872 34.75 7.78 -11.19
CA GLY A 872 35.41 6.47 -11.11
C GLY A 872 35.13 5.73 -9.79
N ALA A 873 35.64 4.50 -9.69
CA ALA A 873 35.46 3.65 -8.50
C ALA A 873 36.10 4.24 -7.23
N THR A 874 37.23 4.94 -7.39
CA THR A 874 38.12 5.41 -6.31
C THR A 874 38.31 6.93 -6.30
N ARG A 875 37.94 7.63 -7.38
CA ARG A 875 38.22 9.05 -7.59
C ARG A 875 37.06 9.81 -8.25
N THR A 876 37.15 11.15 -8.26
CA THR A 876 36.29 12.00 -9.09
C THR A 876 36.66 11.87 -10.57
N SER A 877 35.79 12.34 -11.46
CA SER A 877 36.10 12.45 -12.89
C SER A 877 35.47 13.71 -13.49
N PRO A 878 36.21 14.83 -13.55
CA PRO A 878 35.78 16.02 -14.28
C PRO A 878 35.37 15.72 -15.73
N ILE A 879 36.07 14.80 -16.40
CA ILE A 879 35.78 14.41 -17.79
C ILE A 879 34.37 13.80 -17.89
N LEU A 880 34.04 12.80 -17.06
CA LEU A 880 32.72 12.17 -17.10
C LEU A 880 31.60 13.14 -16.70
N ARG A 881 31.83 13.98 -15.68
CA ARG A 881 30.87 15.00 -15.24
C ARG A 881 30.59 16.03 -16.33
N GLY A 882 31.65 16.54 -16.96
CA GLY A 882 31.53 17.51 -18.05
C GLY A 882 30.87 16.92 -19.29
N ASN A 883 31.21 15.67 -19.64
CA ASN A 883 30.61 14.96 -20.76
C ASN A 883 29.11 14.79 -20.54
N TRP A 884 28.72 14.38 -19.32
CA TRP A 884 27.32 14.26 -18.94
C TRP A 884 26.58 15.61 -19.05
N ILE A 885 27.16 16.72 -18.60
CA ILE A 885 26.52 18.04 -18.77
C ILE A 885 26.35 18.38 -20.26
N SER A 886 27.40 18.24 -21.06
CA SER A 886 27.38 18.59 -22.50
C SER A 886 26.39 17.71 -23.29
N GLU A 887 26.46 16.39 -23.18
CA GLU A 887 25.64 15.48 -24.00
C GLU A 887 24.26 15.22 -23.41
N VAL A 888 24.16 15.01 -22.09
CA VAL A 888 22.90 14.57 -21.45
C VAL A 888 22.00 15.75 -21.13
N LEU A 889 22.55 16.85 -20.59
CA LEU A 889 21.76 18.03 -20.21
C LEU A 889 21.60 19.04 -21.35
N LEU A 890 22.67 19.34 -22.09
CA LEU A 890 22.65 20.35 -23.15
C LEU A 890 22.36 19.78 -24.55
N GLY A 891 22.39 18.45 -24.70
CA GLY A 891 22.10 17.78 -25.96
C GLY A 891 23.14 18.01 -27.05
N GLU A 892 24.36 18.38 -26.68
CA GLU A 892 25.47 18.50 -27.62
C GLU A 892 25.91 17.11 -28.08
N LYS A 893 26.34 16.98 -29.33
CA LYS A 893 27.01 15.79 -29.84
C LYS A 893 28.51 16.04 -29.86
N LEU A 894 29.25 15.35 -29.00
CA LEU A 894 30.70 15.46 -28.97
C LEU A 894 31.32 14.52 -30.03
N PRO A 895 32.45 14.89 -30.64
CA PRO A 895 33.16 14.02 -31.57
C PRO A 895 33.70 12.79 -30.83
N LYS A 896 33.88 11.68 -31.56
CA LYS A 896 34.38 10.44 -30.95
C LYS A 896 35.80 10.63 -30.42
N PRO A 897 36.15 10.05 -29.25
CA PRO A 897 37.51 10.11 -28.74
C PRO A 897 38.49 9.39 -29.68
N PRO A 898 39.78 9.78 -29.72
CA PRO A 898 40.80 9.10 -30.50
C PRO A 898 40.89 7.60 -30.18
N LYS A 899 41.29 6.76 -31.15
CA LYS A 899 41.34 5.29 -30.94
C LYS A 899 42.37 4.81 -29.90
N ASN A 900 43.34 5.65 -29.53
CA ASN A 900 44.46 5.32 -28.64
C ASN A 900 44.58 6.28 -27.44
N VAL A 901 43.49 6.64 -26.75
CA VAL A 901 43.55 7.50 -25.56
C VAL A 901 44.29 6.79 -24.42
N PRO A 902 45.37 7.38 -23.85
CA PRO A 902 46.06 6.81 -22.68
C PRO A 902 45.13 6.73 -21.46
N GLN A 903 45.15 5.59 -20.75
CA GLN A 903 44.37 5.43 -19.53
C GLN A 903 44.97 6.26 -18.38
N LEU A 904 44.14 7.08 -17.73
CA LEU A 904 44.53 7.83 -16.54
C LEU A 904 44.62 6.89 -15.33
N ALA A 905 45.67 7.01 -14.51
CA ALA A 905 45.88 6.21 -13.29
C ALA A 905 44.67 6.23 -12.36
N ASP A 906 44.34 5.12 -11.68
CA ASP A 906 43.12 4.99 -10.86
C ASP A 906 43.05 5.92 -9.64
N VAL A 907 44.18 6.54 -9.27
CA VAL A 907 44.30 7.57 -8.23
C VAL A 907 45.23 8.67 -8.75
N ALA A 908 44.92 9.93 -8.47
CA ALA A 908 45.85 11.02 -8.73
C ALA A 908 47.22 10.76 -8.06
N PRO A 909 48.34 10.83 -8.80
CA PRO A 909 49.68 10.69 -8.23
C PRO A 909 49.92 11.68 -7.08
N ALA A 910 50.79 11.29 -6.14
CA ALA A 910 51.12 12.13 -4.99
C ALA A 910 51.57 13.53 -5.44
N GLY A 911 50.98 14.56 -4.81
CA GLY A 911 51.28 15.97 -5.12
C GLY A 911 50.51 16.55 -6.30
N LEU A 912 49.59 15.81 -6.92
CA LEU A 912 48.69 16.33 -7.96
C LEU A 912 47.22 16.23 -7.53
N THR A 913 46.44 17.24 -7.90
CA THR A 913 44.98 17.16 -7.89
C THR A 913 44.47 16.47 -9.16
N GLU A 914 43.24 15.95 -9.14
CA GLU A 914 42.60 15.37 -10.35
C GLU A 914 42.52 16.40 -11.48
N ARG A 915 42.23 17.67 -11.16
CA ARG A 915 42.31 18.78 -12.13
C ARG A 915 43.69 18.91 -12.77
N GLN A 916 44.77 18.89 -11.97
CA GLN A 916 46.13 19.01 -12.49
C GLN A 916 46.53 17.79 -13.33
N LEU A 917 46.07 16.60 -12.95
CA LEU A 917 46.27 15.38 -13.74
C LEU A 917 45.60 15.50 -15.11
N ILE A 918 44.35 15.96 -15.16
CA ILE A 918 43.60 16.14 -16.41
C ILE A 918 44.19 17.27 -17.25
N ALA A 919 44.57 18.38 -16.63
CA ALA A 919 45.23 19.49 -17.33
C ALA A 919 46.54 19.06 -17.99
N ARG A 920 47.26 18.08 -17.44
CA ARG A 920 48.44 17.46 -18.09
C ARG A 920 48.04 16.55 -19.24
N HIS A 921 46.96 15.78 -19.09
CA HIS A 921 46.43 14.92 -20.15
C HIS A 921 45.93 15.72 -21.35
N SER A 922 45.27 16.84 -21.12
CA SER A 922 44.71 17.71 -22.16
C SER A 922 45.75 18.59 -22.86
N GLN A 923 47.05 18.45 -22.58
CA GLN A 923 48.13 19.12 -23.33
C GLN A 923 48.37 18.50 -24.70
N ASP A 924 47.97 17.25 -24.90
CA ASP A 924 47.99 16.63 -26.23
C ASP A 924 46.98 17.32 -27.15
N ALA A 925 47.42 17.75 -28.32
CA ALA A 925 46.59 18.45 -29.30
C ALA A 925 45.36 17.64 -29.74
N ALA A 926 45.46 16.30 -29.77
CA ALA A 926 44.35 15.42 -30.10
C ALA A 926 43.29 15.35 -28.98
N CYS A 927 43.68 15.58 -27.72
CA CYS A 927 42.78 15.57 -26.58
C CYS A 927 42.21 16.96 -26.27
N ALA A 928 43.00 18.02 -26.46
CA ALA A 928 42.65 19.40 -26.12
C ALA A 928 41.31 19.88 -26.71
N LYS A 929 40.97 19.46 -27.95
CA LYS A 929 39.77 19.92 -28.66
C LYS A 929 38.46 19.54 -27.95
N CYS A 930 38.35 18.29 -27.51
CA CYS A 930 37.16 17.83 -26.79
C CYS A 930 37.18 18.32 -25.34
N HIS A 931 38.34 18.25 -24.71
CA HIS A 931 38.52 18.66 -23.32
C HIS A 931 38.19 20.14 -23.09
N ALA A 932 38.47 21.03 -24.05
CA ALA A 932 38.06 22.42 -23.99
C ALA A 932 36.53 22.61 -23.85
N ARG A 933 35.71 21.68 -24.36
CA ARG A 933 34.25 21.69 -24.27
C ARG A 933 33.69 20.98 -23.02
N ILE A 934 34.50 20.13 -22.40
CA ILE A 934 34.08 19.16 -21.37
C ILE A 934 34.61 19.56 -19.99
N ASP A 935 35.93 19.70 -19.88
CA ASP A 935 36.63 19.82 -18.62
C ASP A 935 36.18 21.02 -17.78
N PRO A 936 35.89 22.21 -18.36
CA PRO A 936 35.42 23.33 -17.58
C PRO A 936 34.18 23.01 -16.73
N PHE A 937 33.19 22.31 -17.29
CA PHE A 937 32.00 21.90 -16.54
C PHE A 937 32.34 20.93 -15.40
N GLY A 938 33.28 20.02 -15.63
CA GLY A 938 33.75 19.07 -14.63
C GLY A 938 34.52 19.71 -13.48
N PHE A 939 35.41 20.65 -13.78
CA PHE A 939 36.23 21.36 -12.79
C PHE A 939 35.39 22.19 -11.82
N ALA A 940 34.29 22.79 -12.30
CA ALA A 940 33.34 23.50 -11.45
C ALA A 940 32.69 22.60 -10.36
N LEU A 941 32.71 21.27 -10.53
CA LEU A 941 32.12 20.30 -9.60
C LEU A 941 33.16 19.61 -8.70
N GLU A 942 34.44 19.98 -8.73
CA GLU A 942 35.51 19.23 -8.04
C GLU A 942 35.44 19.26 -6.51
N HIS A 943 34.71 20.22 -5.93
CA HIS A 943 34.38 20.24 -4.50
C HIS A 943 33.55 19.02 -4.05
N PHE A 944 32.95 18.26 -4.96
CA PHE A 944 32.32 16.99 -4.64
C PHE A 944 33.24 15.80 -4.90
N ASN A 945 33.40 14.93 -3.90
CA ASN A 945 34.13 13.68 -4.06
C ASN A 945 33.38 12.67 -4.97
N GLY A 946 33.95 11.48 -5.17
CA GLY A 946 33.43 10.46 -6.09
C GLY A 946 32.07 9.84 -5.73
N ILE A 947 31.49 10.18 -4.57
CA ILE A 947 30.12 9.81 -4.14
C ILE A 947 29.27 11.04 -3.79
N GLY A 948 29.72 12.24 -4.17
CA GLY A 948 28.96 13.46 -3.99
C GLY A 948 29.06 14.14 -2.63
N ARG A 949 30.04 13.80 -1.78
CA ARG A 949 30.30 14.53 -0.51
C ARG A 949 31.10 15.80 -0.78
N TRP A 950 30.69 16.92 -0.18
CA TRP A 950 31.46 18.17 -0.24
C TRP A 950 32.81 18.06 0.47
N ARG A 951 33.84 18.73 -0.06
CA ARG A 951 35.21 18.79 0.47
C ARG A 951 35.93 20.08 0.05
N GLU A 952 36.81 20.57 0.92
CA GLU A 952 37.72 21.70 0.64
C GLU A 952 39.09 21.26 0.13
N LYS A 953 39.49 20.03 0.48
CA LYS A 953 40.77 19.43 0.11
C LYS A 953 40.55 18.11 -0.60
N ASP A 954 41.44 17.80 -1.54
CA ASP A 954 41.41 16.53 -2.26
C ASP A 954 41.92 15.35 -1.40
N VAL A 955 42.02 14.16 -2.00
CA VAL A 955 42.50 12.95 -1.31
C VAL A 955 43.99 13.03 -0.91
N ASN A 956 44.76 13.91 -1.55
CA ASN A 956 46.17 14.19 -1.27
C ASN A 956 46.35 15.35 -0.27
N GLY A 957 45.25 15.93 0.24
CA GLY A 957 45.27 17.06 1.18
C GLY A 957 45.54 18.42 0.52
N LEU A 958 45.51 18.50 -0.81
CA LEU A 958 45.71 19.72 -1.59
C LEU A 958 44.40 20.51 -1.68
N ALA A 959 44.49 21.84 -1.74
CA ALA A 959 43.32 22.70 -1.94
C ALA A 959 42.68 22.45 -3.31
N ILE A 960 41.36 22.44 -3.35
CA ILE A 960 40.59 22.30 -4.59
C ILE A 960 40.46 23.66 -5.27
N ASP A 961 40.75 23.70 -6.56
CA ASP A 961 40.51 24.86 -7.44
C ASP A 961 39.36 24.51 -8.38
N SER A 962 38.24 25.23 -8.24
CA SER A 962 37.03 25.06 -9.06
C SER A 962 36.77 26.21 -10.05
N GLN A 963 37.69 27.19 -10.13
CA GLN A 963 37.59 28.31 -11.07
C GLN A 963 37.92 27.87 -12.49
N THR A 964 37.10 28.25 -13.46
CA THR A 964 37.28 27.79 -14.83
C THR A 964 36.71 28.77 -15.86
N THR A 965 37.15 28.63 -17.11
CA THR A 965 36.65 29.38 -18.26
C THR A 965 35.95 28.43 -19.22
N LEU A 966 34.69 28.73 -19.51
CA LEU A 966 33.83 27.96 -20.40
C LEU A 966 34.18 28.24 -21.88
N PRO A 967 33.71 27.41 -22.84
CA PRO A 967 34.06 27.55 -24.26
C PRO A 967 33.72 28.90 -24.90
N ASP A 968 32.73 29.61 -24.36
CA ASP A 968 32.31 30.95 -24.82
C ASP A 968 33.10 32.09 -24.15
N GLY A 969 34.10 31.76 -23.31
CA GLY A 969 34.92 32.71 -22.57
C GLY A 969 34.34 33.13 -21.21
N THR A 970 33.16 32.63 -20.82
CA THR A 970 32.57 32.95 -19.51
C THR A 970 33.41 32.36 -18.39
N GLN A 971 33.80 33.18 -17.42
CA GLN A 971 34.46 32.72 -16.20
C GLN A 971 33.43 32.36 -15.14
N ILE A 972 33.56 31.18 -14.54
CA ILE A 972 32.70 30.70 -13.46
C ILE A 972 33.53 30.14 -12.31
N ASP A 973 32.93 30.12 -11.12
CA ASP A 973 33.52 29.54 -9.91
C ASP A 973 32.56 28.54 -9.27
N GLY A 974 33.01 27.29 -9.15
CA GLY A 974 32.28 26.21 -8.51
C GLY A 974 30.89 25.92 -9.08
N LEU A 975 30.11 25.18 -8.27
CA LEU A 975 28.73 24.83 -8.57
C LEU A 975 27.80 26.06 -8.74
N PRO A 976 27.87 27.13 -7.91
CA PRO A 976 27.00 28.30 -8.09
C PRO A 976 27.18 28.96 -9.45
N GLY A 977 28.43 29.20 -9.87
CA GLY A 977 28.71 29.79 -11.18
C GLY A 977 28.25 28.90 -12.34
N LEU A 978 28.39 27.58 -12.21
CA LEU A 978 27.89 26.63 -13.20
C LEU A 978 26.35 26.64 -13.29
N ARG A 979 25.64 26.67 -12.17
CA ARG A 979 24.17 26.76 -12.16
C ARG A 979 23.70 28.04 -12.85
N ASP A 980 24.26 29.18 -12.46
CA ASP A 980 23.92 30.47 -13.05
C ASP A 980 24.17 30.47 -14.55
N TYR A 981 25.30 29.87 -14.98
CA TYR A 981 25.61 29.72 -16.40
C TYR A 981 24.54 28.96 -17.19
N VAL A 982 24.14 27.79 -16.68
CA VAL A 982 23.12 26.97 -17.37
C VAL A 982 21.75 27.65 -17.31
N LEU A 983 21.39 28.31 -16.21
CA LEU A 983 20.11 28.98 -16.01
C LEU A 983 19.92 30.22 -16.89
N HIS A 984 21.00 30.95 -17.18
CA HIS A 984 20.91 32.25 -17.84
C HIS A 984 21.44 32.25 -19.27
N GLN A 985 22.52 31.51 -19.55
CA GLN A 985 23.15 31.49 -20.87
C GLN A 985 22.77 30.26 -21.68
N ARG A 986 22.54 29.09 -21.06
CA ARG A 986 22.26 27.81 -21.76
C ARG A 986 20.88 27.19 -21.46
N ARG A 987 19.95 28.01 -20.98
CA ARG A 987 18.63 27.56 -20.52
C ARG A 987 17.80 26.95 -21.63
N ASP A 988 17.83 27.56 -22.81
CA ASP A 988 17.02 27.12 -23.93
C ASP A 988 17.51 25.76 -24.45
N GLU A 989 18.81 25.48 -24.42
CA GLU A 989 19.39 24.17 -24.73
C GLU A 989 18.97 23.11 -23.71
N PHE A 990 19.07 23.41 -22.41
CA PHE A 990 18.61 22.52 -21.35
C PHE A 990 17.13 22.16 -21.50
N LEU A 991 16.27 23.17 -21.66
CA LEU A 991 14.83 22.96 -21.82
C LEU A 991 14.50 22.24 -23.13
N ARG A 992 15.25 22.50 -24.21
CA ARG A 992 15.06 21.82 -25.50
C ARG A 992 15.40 20.35 -25.36
N GLN A 993 16.49 20.03 -24.68
CA GLN A 993 16.89 18.66 -24.43
C GLN A 993 15.87 17.95 -23.55
N PHE A 994 15.38 18.59 -22.49
CA PHE A 994 14.25 18.07 -21.70
C PHE A 994 13.03 17.75 -22.57
N CYS A 995 12.59 18.70 -23.41
CA CYS A 995 11.43 18.53 -24.28
C CYS A 995 11.62 17.37 -25.26
N ARG A 996 12.82 17.24 -25.85
CA ARG A 996 13.17 16.13 -26.73
C ARG A 996 13.08 14.79 -26.00
N LYS A 997 13.70 14.70 -24.83
CA LYS A 997 13.71 13.46 -24.05
C LYS A 997 12.31 13.06 -23.60
N LEU A 998 11.52 14.01 -23.10
CA LEU A 998 10.14 13.75 -22.67
C LEU A 998 9.25 13.31 -23.84
N LEU A 999 9.34 13.99 -24.99
CA LEU A 999 8.55 13.64 -26.18
C LEU A 999 8.95 12.26 -26.72
N GLY A 1000 10.26 11.95 -26.81
CA GLY A 1000 10.73 10.63 -27.23
C GLY A 1000 10.25 9.51 -26.31
N TYR A 1001 10.27 9.73 -24.98
CA TYR A 1001 9.73 8.79 -23.99
C TYR A 1001 8.22 8.61 -24.12
N ALA A 1002 7.46 9.70 -24.30
CA ALA A 1002 6.01 9.68 -24.42
C ALA A 1002 5.55 8.89 -25.66
N LEU A 1003 6.24 9.10 -26.79
CA LEU A 1003 5.95 8.40 -28.04
C LEU A 1003 6.56 6.98 -28.05
N GLY A 1004 7.62 6.73 -27.28
CA GLY A 1004 8.43 5.50 -27.31
C GLY A 1004 9.05 5.21 -28.66
N ARG A 1005 9.54 6.27 -29.31
CA ARG A 1005 10.32 6.21 -30.55
C ARG A 1005 11.36 7.32 -30.52
N GLU A 1006 12.34 7.20 -31.40
CA GLU A 1006 13.27 8.29 -31.67
C GLU A 1006 12.51 9.50 -32.24
N ILE A 1007 12.96 10.70 -31.86
CA ILE A 1007 12.42 11.95 -32.40
C ILE A 1007 12.89 12.13 -33.84
N GLN A 1008 11.94 12.45 -34.71
CA GLN A 1008 12.15 12.68 -36.12
C GLN A 1008 12.26 14.17 -36.42
N LEU A 1009 12.66 14.50 -37.64
CA LEU A 1009 12.75 15.89 -38.09
C LEU A 1009 11.39 16.60 -38.02
N SER A 1010 10.31 15.88 -38.33
CA SER A 1010 8.90 16.33 -38.28
C SER A 1010 8.42 16.73 -36.88
N ASP A 1011 9.10 16.27 -35.83
CA ASP A 1011 8.76 16.58 -34.43
C ASP A 1011 9.38 17.91 -33.95
N ARG A 1012 10.37 18.45 -34.68
CA ARG A 1012 11.08 19.69 -34.28
C ARG A 1012 10.15 20.88 -34.05
N PRO A 1013 9.10 21.12 -34.87
CA PRO A 1013 8.13 22.20 -34.62
C PRO A 1013 7.32 21.99 -33.35
N LEU A 1014 7.02 20.74 -32.97
CA LEU A 1014 6.36 20.44 -31.71
C LEU A 1014 7.28 20.76 -30.52
N VAL A 1015 8.56 20.40 -30.59
CA VAL A 1015 9.55 20.77 -29.56
C VAL A 1015 9.67 22.30 -29.43
N ASP A 1016 9.68 23.04 -30.53
CA ASP A 1016 9.68 24.50 -30.50
C ASP A 1016 8.40 25.07 -29.86
N THR A 1017 7.25 24.41 -30.09
CA THR A 1017 5.97 24.75 -29.45
C THR A 1017 6.01 24.48 -27.94
N MET A 1018 6.56 23.33 -27.52
CA MET A 1018 6.75 23.00 -26.10
C MET A 1018 7.60 24.07 -25.40
N LEU A 1019 8.72 24.49 -26.02
CA LEU A 1019 9.57 25.55 -25.47
C LEU A 1019 8.84 26.88 -25.30
N ALA A 1020 8.04 27.27 -26.30
CA ALA A 1020 7.24 28.49 -26.23
C ALA A 1020 6.17 28.41 -25.13
N ARG A 1021 5.51 27.25 -24.99
CA ARG A 1021 4.49 27.01 -23.95
C ARG A 1021 5.09 26.98 -22.55
N LEU A 1022 6.26 26.36 -22.38
CA LEU A 1022 7.02 26.41 -21.13
C LEU A 1022 7.37 27.84 -20.75
N ALA A 1023 7.93 28.63 -21.68
CA ALA A 1023 8.27 30.03 -21.41
C ALA A 1023 7.04 30.88 -21.03
N ALA A 1024 5.88 30.61 -21.65
CA ALA A 1024 4.63 31.30 -21.34
C ALA A 1024 3.99 30.87 -20.00
N SER A 1025 4.41 29.73 -19.45
CA SER A 1025 3.81 29.11 -18.28
C SER A 1025 4.81 28.98 -17.14
N ASP A 1026 5.76 29.90 -16.98
CA ASP A 1026 6.77 29.87 -15.90
C ASP A 1026 7.56 28.53 -15.81
N TYR A 1027 7.75 27.89 -16.97
CA TYR A 1027 8.44 26.62 -17.16
C TYR A 1027 7.84 25.45 -16.36
N ARG A 1028 6.54 25.50 -16.10
CA ARG A 1028 5.78 24.46 -15.38
C ARG A 1028 5.76 23.14 -16.16
N PHE A 1029 5.94 22.03 -15.45
CA PHE A 1029 6.02 20.71 -16.07
C PHE A 1029 4.74 20.32 -16.82
N THR A 1030 3.56 20.64 -16.28
CA THR A 1030 2.26 20.32 -16.90
C THR A 1030 2.14 20.91 -18.30
N ALA A 1031 2.68 22.11 -18.55
CA ALA A 1031 2.64 22.74 -19.87
C ALA A 1031 3.33 21.89 -20.95
N ALA A 1032 4.41 21.18 -20.62
CA ALA A 1032 5.06 20.24 -21.54
C ALA A 1032 4.19 19.00 -21.78
N VAL A 1033 3.62 18.42 -20.72
CA VAL A 1033 2.74 17.24 -20.80
C VAL A 1033 1.49 17.54 -21.63
N GLU A 1034 0.80 18.65 -21.34
CA GLU A 1034 -0.39 19.09 -22.07
C GLU A 1034 -0.11 19.31 -23.55
N THR A 1035 1.04 19.93 -23.87
CA THR A 1035 1.46 20.14 -25.26
C THR A 1035 1.68 18.82 -25.99
N ILE A 1036 2.26 17.81 -25.32
CA ILE A 1036 2.45 16.48 -25.90
C ILE A 1036 1.10 15.78 -26.12
N VAL A 1037 0.25 15.67 -25.09
CA VAL A 1037 -0.97 14.85 -25.19
C VAL A 1037 -1.99 15.44 -26.16
N LEU A 1038 -1.96 16.75 -26.41
CA LEU A 1038 -2.80 17.42 -27.40
C LEU A 1038 -2.24 17.38 -28.83
N SER A 1039 -0.98 16.99 -29.01
CA SER A 1039 -0.30 16.97 -30.30
C SER A 1039 -0.86 15.91 -31.26
N GLN A 1040 -0.68 16.13 -32.56
CA GLN A 1040 -1.03 15.13 -33.58
C GLN A 1040 -0.18 13.87 -33.41
N GLN A 1041 1.09 14.02 -33.06
CA GLN A 1041 2.02 12.91 -32.83
C GLN A 1041 1.52 11.94 -31.76
N PHE A 1042 0.88 12.46 -30.71
CA PHE A 1042 0.35 11.63 -29.64
C PHE A 1042 -1.06 11.10 -29.90
N ARG A 1043 -1.89 11.82 -30.66
CA ARG A 1043 -3.31 11.50 -30.89
C ARG A 1043 -3.61 10.80 -32.20
N MET A 1044 -2.65 10.73 -33.10
CA MET A 1044 -2.82 10.17 -34.43
C MET A 1044 -1.85 8.99 -34.63
N ILE A 1045 -2.17 8.18 -35.63
CA ILE A 1045 -1.35 7.08 -36.13
C ILE A 1045 -1.25 7.20 -37.65
N ARG A 1046 -0.07 6.94 -38.19
CA ARG A 1046 0.17 6.97 -39.65
C ARG A 1046 -0.52 5.77 -40.32
N GLY A 1047 -1.04 5.97 -41.53
CA GLY A 1047 -1.67 4.91 -42.31
C GLY A 1047 -0.68 3.90 -42.91
N LYS A 1048 -1.18 2.74 -43.33
CA LYS A 1048 -0.40 1.72 -44.02
C LYS A 1048 -0.10 2.14 -45.46
N SER A 1049 1.12 2.57 -45.72
CA SER A 1049 1.67 2.67 -47.08
C SER A 1049 2.06 1.28 -47.58
N LEU A 1050 1.71 0.91 -48.83
CA LEU A 1050 2.11 -0.36 -49.46
C LEU A 1050 3.63 -0.54 -49.63
N ASN A 1051 4.43 0.49 -49.32
CA ASN A 1051 5.89 0.51 -49.42
C ASN A 1051 6.63 0.57 -48.06
N ASP A 1052 5.92 0.55 -46.93
CA ASP A 1052 6.52 0.57 -45.57
C ASP A 1052 6.51 -0.81 -44.90
#